data_AF-A0A8J6H6K5-F1
#
_entry.id   AF-A0A8J6H6K5-F1
#
_cell.length_a   1.000
_cell.length_b   1.000
_cell.length_c   1.000
_cell.angle_alpha   90.00
_cell.angle_beta   90.00
_cell.angle_gamma   90.00
#
_symmetry.space_group_name_H-M   'P 1'
#
loop_
_entity.id
_entity.type
_entity.pdbx_description
1 polymer ?
#
loop_
_entity_poly.entity_id
_entity_poly.type
_entity_poly.pdbx_seq_one_letter_code
_entity_poly.pdbx_strand_id
1 'polypeptide(L)'
;MDGVLLPTEIEFYVSTMTPQDIHAAGSKHWLEWHQRLQKLNQQALIEASQAREEHVKESLVTFGKAPVLVHEAVLVDVWKHKVLPQLLKLDPNPRNTFVAYSILYHEAVCVALLELVMYHANCCDSLGDAAADLLDYACGSAARLLSVAQSDGGTSETGAQELLRQRDNLAFDVGIRSLSIVRYVAEFLERLPLNVCSRIYDTSDVPMLFVQLLLARPWVRDGKLYSAGKWTSWDGEALGQAEAQVWLTLRHLLLDPACQNHYTITESRRAQLLKLMMLLTPVLLDQLSPLIELKQWLSHVSVTEQVAKSPKPILLETVLEIKEKILQQSGGKWKKIAKEQLPVVFCNDQKTLMEAAQTLSEAYNTDLLEKFEVKKKSTCEQCGKNAIQRCSHCKKVWYCSRSCQGLGSFVEAVYDSVVNEGGFQDLLQGLVDVHRSTGHRWGNRGVITENIYRLGATVSARFFLSGNSQKREPPQLIILGGICPVSIMKDVIDVMELQRERNKRIAPVDYRNLDFNGGFTPARFIFECGMKLQGQPLTLATAAILMHKFFKEVEQSKYDCFLIAASTLYLAGKVKDDPLKIRDIINVAHNTLHRGSSPLEIGDEYWSMRDAIVQAELLIMRVLKFEVSITHPHKYMLHYLRSMEGWLGKEQWGQVPIARTAAAFLQDFHHDPSILDYQPQHVAIACISLALQCYGVRLPLIEDKDDETWYSVFVKDLQKDKHWEIMEKIMDTYNREPETA
;
A
#
# COMPACT_ATOMS: atom_id res chain seq x y z
N MET A 1 -3.56 3.48 -18.51
CA MET A 1 -3.22 4.92 -18.69
C MET A 1 -2.94 5.40 -17.29
N ASP A 2 -1.68 5.29 -16.87
CA ASP A 2 -1.33 5.19 -15.45
C ASP A 2 -0.54 6.42 -15.02
N GLY A 3 -1.16 7.59 -15.13
CA GLY A 3 -0.64 8.89 -14.67
C GLY A 3 -1.72 9.63 -13.88
N VAL A 4 -1.31 10.46 -12.93
CA VAL A 4 -2.21 11.34 -12.15
C VAL A 4 -2.64 12.54 -12.99
N LEU A 5 -1.77 12.98 -13.91
CA LEU A 5 -2.00 14.10 -14.80
C LEU A 5 -1.68 13.69 -16.24
N LEU A 6 -2.45 14.22 -17.19
CA LEU A 6 -2.13 14.17 -18.61
C LEU A 6 -1.01 15.20 -18.93
N PRO A 7 -0.17 14.96 -19.95
CA PRO A 7 0.89 15.90 -20.33
C PRO A 7 0.41 17.35 -20.55
N THR A 8 -0.76 17.53 -21.16
CA THR A 8 -1.38 18.85 -21.36
C THR A 8 -1.78 19.54 -20.05
N GLU A 9 -2.18 18.77 -19.03
CA GLU A 9 -2.49 19.31 -17.70
C GLU A 9 -1.21 19.71 -16.96
N ILE A 10 -0.13 18.95 -17.13
CA ILE A 10 1.20 19.28 -16.59
C ILE A 10 1.68 20.61 -17.15
N GLU A 11 1.66 20.77 -18.48
CA GLU A 11 2.06 22.03 -19.14
C GLU A 11 1.21 23.21 -18.67
N PHE A 12 -0.11 23.03 -18.55
CA PHE A 12 -1.01 24.07 -18.06
C PHE A 12 -0.71 24.45 -16.60
N TYR A 13 -0.52 23.47 -15.71
CA TYR A 13 -0.21 23.75 -14.31
C TYR A 13 1.15 24.42 -14.15
N VAL A 14 2.16 23.99 -14.90
CA VAL A 14 3.51 24.56 -14.83
C VAL A 14 3.56 25.96 -15.43
N SER A 15 2.99 26.18 -16.62
CA SER A 15 3.00 27.49 -17.28
C SER A 15 2.31 28.59 -16.44
N THR A 16 1.27 28.22 -15.69
CA THR A 16 0.51 29.14 -14.83
C THR A 16 1.12 29.36 -13.44
N MET A 17 2.25 28.72 -13.11
CA MET A 17 2.93 28.91 -11.82
C MET A 17 3.37 30.35 -11.61
N THR A 18 2.97 30.93 -10.49
CA THR A 18 3.36 32.28 -10.07
C THR A 18 3.74 32.30 -8.58
N PRO A 19 4.81 33.03 -8.20
CA PRO A 19 5.16 33.26 -6.80
C PRO A 19 3.98 33.85 -6.01
N GLN A 20 3.63 33.25 -4.88
CA GLN A 20 2.50 33.71 -4.06
C GLN A 20 2.90 34.81 -3.09
N ASP A 21 1.95 35.64 -2.68
CA ASP A 21 2.21 36.61 -1.59
C ASP A 21 2.04 35.92 -0.23
N ILE A 22 2.89 36.25 0.74
CA ILE A 22 2.77 35.75 2.11
C ILE A 22 1.40 36.06 2.73
N HIS A 23 0.74 37.15 2.32
CA HIS A 23 -0.62 37.52 2.74
C HIS A 23 -1.68 36.52 2.23
N ALA A 24 -1.46 35.89 1.09
CA ALA A 24 -2.39 34.94 0.47
C ALA A 24 -2.31 33.52 1.06
N ALA A 25 -1.32 33.23 1.92
CA ALA A 25 -1.13 31.92 2.53
C ALA A 25 -2.41 31.44 3.25
N GLY A 26 -2.88 30.24 2.89
CA GLY A 26 -4.10 29.63 3.42
C GLY A 26 -5.41 30.10 2.77
N SER A 27 -5.38 31.09 1.88
CA SER A 27 -6.56 31.50 1.11
C SER A 27 -7.04 30.39 0.17
N LYS A 28 -8.29 30.48 -0.31
CA LYS A 28 -8.85 29.52 -1.26
C LYS A 28 -8.00 29.34 -2.51
N HIS A 29 -7.56 30.45 -3.11
CA HIS A 29 -6.68 30.43 -4.29
C HIS A 29 -5.35 29.72 -4.00
N TRP A 30 -4.79 29.95 -2.82
CA TRP A 30 -3.56 29.29 -2.39
C TRP A 30 -3.75 27.79 -2.17
N LEU A 31 -4.91 27.35 -1.64
CA LEU A 31 -5.22 25.92 -1.48
C LEU A 31 -5.44 25.22 -2.83
N GLU A 32 -6.05 25.89 -3.80
CA GLU A 32 -6.15 25.40 -5.19
C GLU A 32 -4.76 25.25 -5.82
N TRP A 33 -3.86 26.20 -5.57
CA TRP A 33 -2.47 26.12 -6.00
C TRP A 33 -1.75 24.92 -5.34
N HIS A 34 -1.89 24.77 -4.03
CA HIS A 34 -1.34 23.64 -3.30
C HIS A 34 -1.82 22.28 -3.85
N GLN A 35 -3.11 22.17 -4.20
CA GLN A 35 -3.68 20.97 -4.82
C GLN A 35 -2.97 20.62 -6.14
N ARG A 36 -2.78 21.61 -7.03
CA ARG A 36 -2.10 21.42 -8.32
C ARG A 36 -0.65 21.00 -8.12
N LEU A 37 0.05 21.66 -7.20
CA LEU A 37 1.43 21.35 -6.88
C LEU A 37 1.59 19.92 -6.33
N GLN A 38 0.65 19.47 -5.48
CA GLN A 38 0.66 18.10 -4.97
C GLN A 38 0.46 17.07 -6.09
N LYS A 39 -0.45 17.33 -7.05
CA LYS A 39 -0.65 16.46 -8.22
C LYS A 39 0.61 16.43 -9.11
N LEU A 40 1.30 17.56 -9.30
CA LEU A 40 2.58 17.60 -10.01
C LEU A 40 3.66 16.77 -9.30
N ASN A 41 3.78 16.89 -7.97
CA ASN A 41 4.72 16.11 -7.18
C ASN A 41 4.45 14.60 -7.25
N GLN A 42 3.18 14.20 -7.18
CA GLN A 42 2.77 12.80 -7.36
C GLN A 42 3.14 12.27 -8.75
N GLN A 43 2.84 13.04 -9.78
CA GLN A 43 3.17 12.66 -11.15
C GLN A 43 4.69 12.55 -11.36
N ALA A 44 5.48 13.50 -10.85
CA ALA A 44 6.93 13.45 -10.92
C ALA A 44 7.51 12.23 -10.20
N LEU A 45 6.96 11.86 -9.03
CA LEU A 45 7.39 10.66 -8.33
C LEU A 45 7.10 9.39 -9.13
N ILE A 46 5.93 9.31 -9.78
CA ILE A 46 5.55 8.18 -10.64
C ILE A 46 6.51 8.08 -11.82
N GLU A 47 6.76 9.18 -12.51
CA GLU A 47 7.68 9.26 -13.66
C GLU A 47 9.08 8.75 -13.28
N ALA A 48 9.63 9.28 -12.18
CA ALA A 48 10.95 8.89 -11.68
C ALA A 48 10.99 7.42 -11.23
N SER A 49 9.97 6.94 -10.52
CA SER A 49 9.94 5.58 -9.97
C SER A 49 9.89 4.49 -11.04
N GLN A 50 9.27 4.80 -12.18
CA GLN A 50 9.08 3.86 -13.28
C GLN A 50 10.12 4.05 -14.39
N ALA A 51 11.07 4.98 -14.19
CA ALA A 51 12.05 5.38 -15.22
C ALA A 51 11.36 5.71 -16.57
N ARG A 52 10.23 6.43 -16.49
CA ARG A 52 9.51 6.95 -17.66
C ARG A 52 10.07 8.31 -18.07
N GLU A 53 9.54 8.86 -19.16
CA GLU A 53 9.79 10.25 -19.54
C GLU A 53 9.25 11.20 -18.43
N GLU A 54 10.11 12.10 -17.97
CA GLU A 54 9.84 13.00 -16.85
C GLU A 54 9.23 14.32 -17.32
N HIS A 55 8.00 14.28 -17.80
CA HIS A 55 7.29 15.43 -18.36
C HIS A 55 7.18 16.59 -17.36
N VAL A 56 7.05 16.33 -16.05
CA VAL A 56 6.98 17.39 -15.03
C VAL A 56 8.28 18.18 -14.98
N LYS A 57 9.43 17.49 -14.97
CA LYS A 57 10.76 18.11 -14.99
C LYS A 57 10.97 18.90 -16.28
N GLU A 58 10.71 18.28 -17.44
CA GLU A 58 10.89 18.95 -18.74
C GLU A 58 10.05 20.23 -18.85
N SER A 59 8.80 20.20 -18.37
CA SER A 59 7.93 21.37 -18.34
C SER A 59 8.48 22.47 -17.41
N LEU A 60 8.94 22.11 -16.21
CA LEU A 60 9.51 23.06 -15.24
C LEU A 60 10.74 23.77 -15.80
N VAL A 61 11.63 23.03 -16.48
CA VAL A 61 12.83 23.58 -17.13
C VAL A 61 12.44 24.46 -18.32
N THR A 62 11.57 23.96 -19.21
CA THR A 62 11.15 24.67 -20.43
C THR A 62 10.48 26.01 -20.13
N PHE A 63 9.61 26.06 -19.11
CA PHE A 63 8.92 27.29 -18.71
C PHE A 63 9.71 28.12 -17.67
N GLY A 64 10.89 27.69 -17.24
CA GLY A 64 11.73 28.40 -16.26
C GLY A 64 11.06 28.57 -14.90
N LYS A 65 10.35 27.55 -14.41
CA LYS A 65 9.49 27.64 -13.20
C LYS A 65 10.10 27.02 -11.95
N ALA A 66 11.29 26.40 -12.03
CA ALA A 66 12.00 25.91 -10.85
C ALA A 66 12.22 26.99 -9.76
N PRO A 67 12.57 28.26 -10.08
CA PRO A 67 12.67 29.34 -9.08
C PRO A 67 11.37 29.61 -8.31
N VAL A 68 10.20 29.34 -8.90
CA VAL A 68 8.91 29.50 -8.20
C VAL A 68 8.77 28.49 -7.07
N LEU A 69 9.25 27.26 -7.24
CA LEU A 69 9.25 26.26 -6.16
C LEU A 69 10.17 26.67 -5.00
N VAL A 70 11.33 27.26 -5.31
CA VAL A 70 12.24 27.84 -4.30
C VAL A 70 11.53 28.96 -3.54
N HIS A 71 10.85 29.85 -4.27
CA HIS A 71 10.06 30.92 -3.67
C HIS A 71 9.01 30.39 -2.69
N GLU A 72 8.19 29.43 -3.09
CA GLU A 72 7.13 28.89 -2.23
C GLU A 72 7.70 28.19 -0.98
N ALA A 73 8.80 27.43 -1.11
CA ALA A 73 9.47 26.80 0.03
C ALA A 73 10.00 27.85 1.04
N VAL A 74 10.66 28.91 0.55
CA VAL A 74 11.15 30.01 1.39
C VAL A 74 10.00 30.80 2.02
N LEU A 75 8.90 31.03 1.29
CA LEU A 75 7.71 31.71 1.79
C LEU A 75 7.10 30.98 2.98
N VAL A 76 6.89 29.66 2.86
CA VAL A 76 6.34 28.87 3.96
C VAL A 76 7.33 28.80 5.14
N ASP A 77 8.64 28.74 4.90
CA ASP A 77 9.64 28.78 5.98
C ASP A 77 9.60 30.11 6.76
N VAL A 78 9.48 31.24 6.06
CA VAL A 78 9.31 32.56 6.70
C VAL A 78 8.00 32.61 7.47
N TRP A 79 6.89 32.14 6.87
CA TRP A 79 5.58 32.10 7.51
C TRP A 79 5.59 31.26 8.80
N LYS A 80 6.20 30.07 8.74
CA LYS A 80 6.37 29.12 9.85
C LYS A 80 7.14 29.72 11.03
N HIS A 81 8.14 30.57 10.79
CA HIS A 81 8.95 31.18 11.85
C HIS A 81 8.47 32.56 12.31
N LYS A 82 7.78 33.32 11.47
CA LYS A 82 7.40 34.72 11.75
C LYS A 82 5.90 34.91 11.99
N VAL A 83 5.04 34.20 11.28
CA VAL A 83 3.58 34.38 11.31
C VAL A 83 2.91 33.36 12.23
N LEU A 84 3.21 32.07 12.08
CA LEU A 84 2.62 31.00 12.89
C LEU A 84 2.76 31.23 14.42
N PRO A 85 3.92 31.66 14.96
CA PRO A 85 4.03 31.95 16.39
C PRO A 85 3.18 33.14 16.85
N GLN A 86 2.81 34.06 15.95
CA GLN A 86 1.90 35.16 16.27
C GLN A 86 0.44 34.71 16.19
N LEU A 87 0.09 33.81 15.25
CA LEU A 87 -1.23 33.19 15.18
C LEU A 87 -1.54 32.40 16.48
N LEU A 88 -0.60 31.59 16.96
CA LEU A 88 -0.75 30.83 18.21
C LEU A 88 -0.79 31.72 19.47
N LYS A 89 -0.30 32.96 19.39
CA LYS A 89 -0.48 33.95 20.47
C LYS A 89 -1.88 34.58 20.46
N LEU A 90 -2.52 34.66 19.30
CA LEU A 90 -3.88 35.20 19.15
C LEU A 90 -4.94 34.15 19.46
N ASP A 91 -4.72 32.91 19.04
CA ASP A 91 -5.54 31.75 19.39
C ASP A 91 -4.65 30.62 19.93
N PRO A 92 -4.47 30.52 21.26
CA PRO A 92 -3.62 29.51 21.88
C PRO A 92 -4.16 28.07 21.81
N ASN A 93 -5.44 27.86 21.46
CA ASN A 93 -6.02 26.53 21.36
C ASN A 93 -7.01 26.45 20.18
N PRO A 94 -6.49 26.45 18.94
CA PRO A 94 -7.32 26.39 17.75
C PRO A 94 -8.09 25.08 17.71
N ARG A 95 -9.41 25.16 17.45
CA ARG A 95 -10.26 23.97 17.31
C ARG A 95 -10.01 23.20 16.02
N ASN A 96 -9.60 23.90 14.97
CA ASN A 96 -9.28 23.32 13.67
C ASN A 96 -7.91 23.82 13.20
N THR A 97 -7.05 22.87 12.82
CA THR A 97 -5.66 23.10 12.40
C THR A 97 -5.42 22.74 10.93
N PHE A 98 -6.46 22.31 10.21
CA PHE A 98 -6.35 21.73 8.86
C PHE A 98 -5.69 22.66 7.84
N VAL A 99 -6.10 23.94 7.78
CA VAL A 99 -5.53 24.91 6.84
C VAL A 99 -4.08 25.24 7.23
N ALA A 100 -3.80 25.39 8.52
CA ALA A 100 -2.43 25.61 9.01
C ALA A 100 -1.52 24.42 8.68
N TYR A 101 -2.00 23.19 8.84
CA TYR A 101 -1.29 21.98 8.44
C TYR A 101 -1.07 21.95 6.93
N SER A 102 -2.07 22.31 6.12
CA SER A 102 -1.94 22.36 4.65
C SER A 102 -0.87 23.37 4.21
N ILE A 103 -0.76 24.51 4.91
CA ILE A 103 0.33 25.48 4.69
C ILE A 103 1.70 24.85 4.96
N LEU A 104 1.85 24.18 6.11
CA LEU A 104 3.10 23.50 6.46
C LEU A 104 3.43 22.35 5.50
N TYR A 105 2.43 21.59 5.07
CA TYR A 105 2.60 20.46 4.17
C TYR A 105 3.02 20.93 2.77
N HIS A 106 2.57 22.09 2.31
CA HIS A 106 3.00 22.66 1.03
C HIS A 106 4.51 22.88 0.94
N GLU A 107 5.19 23.25 2.04
CA GLU A 107 6.66 23.29 2.09
C GLU A 107 7.25 21.92 1.76
N ALA A 108 6.74 20.86 2.39
CA ALA A 108 7.20 19.50 2.15
C ALA A 108 6.98 19.05 0.70
N VAL A 109 5.87 19.46 0.07
CA VAL A 109 5.59 19.18 -1.35
C VAL A 109 6.54 19.93 -2.27
N CYS A 110 6.80 21.22 -2.02
CA CYS A 110 7.75 22.01 -2.81
C CYS A 110 9.15 21.37 -2.78
N VAL A 111 9.61 21.02 -1.57
CA VAL A 111 10.95 20.45 -1.36
C VAL A 111 11.04 19.04 -1.93
N ALA A 112 9.99 18.23 -1.84
CA ALA A 112 9.95 16.91 -2.48
C ALA A 112 10.02 17.01 -4.00
N LEU A 113 9.27 17.92 -4.61
CA LEU A 113 9.33 18.12 -6.05
C LEU A 113 10.72 18.64 -6.48
N LEU A 114 11.29 19.61 -5.76
CA LEU A 114 12.65 20.10 -5.98
C LEU A 114 13.69 18.98 -5.88
N GLU A 115 13.61 18.13 -4.85
CA GLU A 115 14.51 16.97 -4.68
C GLU A 115 14.45 16.02 -5.89
N LEU A 116 13.25 15.77 -6.44
CA LEU A 116 13.08 14.90 -7.60
C LEU A 116 13.67 15.52 -8.87
N VAL A 117 13.36 16.78 -9.17
CA VAL A 117 13.75 17.40 -10.44
C VAL A 117 15.22 17.84 -10.46
N MET A 118 15.79 18.21 -9.32
CA MET A 118 17.19 18.63 -9.20
C MET A 118 18.20 17.48 -9.24
N TYR A 119 17.73 16.23 -9.23
CA TYR A 119 18.58 15.10 -9.59
C TYR A 119 19.24 15.31 -10.96
N HIS A 120 18.58 16.06 -11.86
CA HIS A 120 19.07 16.37 -13.20
C HIS A 120 19.71 17.74 -13.26
N ALA A 121 20.90 17.80 -13.88
CA ALA A 121 21.70 19.02 -13.97
C ALA A 121 21.00 20.18 -14.71
N ASN A 122 20.14 19.88 -15.70
CA ASN A 122 19.38 20.89 -16.45
C ASN A 122 18.42 21.69 -15.55
N CYS A 123 17.90 21.08 -14.48
CA CYS A 123 17.07 21.79 -13.52
C CYS A 123 17.92 22.75 -12.67
N CYS A 124 19.14 22.36 -12.28
CA CYS A 124 20.08 23.25 -11.60
C CYS A 124 20.41 24.48 -12.48
N ASP A 125 20.65 24.26 -13.77
CA ASP A 125 20.92 25.33 -14.74
C ASP A 125 19.76 26.35 -14.81
N SER A 126 18.52 25.88 -14.68
CA SER A 126 17.31 26.72 -14.74
C SER A 126 17.04 27.57 -13.49
N LEU A 127 17.77 27.37 -12.39
CA LEU A 127 17.54 28.10 -11.14
C LEU A 127 18.05 29.55 -11.19
N GLY A 128 19.09 29.83 -11.97
CA GLY A 128 19.74 31.14 -11.99
C GLY A 128 20.10 31.62 -10.58
N ASP A 129 19.78 32.88 -10.27
CA ASP A 129 20.10 33.50 -8.97
C ASP A 129 19.34 32.88 -7.79
N ALA A 130 18.20 32.21 -8.04
CA ALA A 130 17.44 31.53 -7.00
C ALA A 130 18.19 30.33 -6.39
N ALA A 131 19.27 29.85 -7.03
CA ALA A 131 20.13 28.81 -6.49
C ALA A 131 20.76 29.20 -5.14
N ALA A 132 21.10 30.48 -4.95
CA ALA A 132 21.64 30.97 -3.68
C ALA A 132 20.59 30.94 -2.55
N ASP A 133 19.35 31.37 -2.84
CA ASP A 133 18.22 31.27 -1.91
C ASP A 133 17.92 29.82 -1.54
N LEU A 134 17.95 28.91 -2.53
CA LEU A 134 17.73 27.49 -2.30
C LEU A 134 18.82 26.87 -1.43
N LEU A 135 20.09 27.19 -1.68
CA LEU A 135 21.21 26.70 -0.87
C LEU A 135 21.06 27.13 0.59
N ASP A 136 20.84 28.42 0.84
CA ASP A 136 20.68 28.95 2.20
C ASP A 136 19.47 28.31 2.91
N TYR A 137 18.35 28.15 2.20
CA TYR A 137 17.18 27.45 2.71
C TYR A 137 17.48 25.99 3.05
N ALA A 138 18.07 25.23 2.13
CA ALA A 138 18.36 23.82 2.29
C ALA A 138 19.39 23.56 3.39
N CYS A 139 20.43 24.40 3.51
CA CYS A 139 21.39 24.36 4.61
C CYS A 139 20.73 24.66 5.96
N GLY A 140 19.83 25.66 6.02
CA GLY A 140 19.04 25.95 7.21
C GLY A 140 18.15 24.79 7.63
N SER A 141 17.47 24.15 6.67
CA SER A 141 16.66 22.95 6.88
C SER A 141 17.49 21.75 7.35
N ALA A 142 18.64 21.50 6.73
CA ALA A 142 19.55 20.44 7.13
C ALA A 142 20.11 20.67 8.55
N ALA A 143 20.49 21.91 8.89
CA ALA A 143 20.98 22.25 10.23
C ALA A 143 19.93 22.02 11.32
N ARG A 144 18.65 22.23 11.03
CA ARG A 144 17.56 21.97 11.98
C ARG A 144 17.47 20.50 12.41
N LEU A 145 17.94 19.55 11.61
CA LEU A 145 18.00 18.12 11.99
C LEU A 145 18.84 17.87 13.25
N LEU A 146 19.78 18.76 13.59
CA LEU A 146 20.57 18.66 14.82
C LEU A 146 19.78 19.01 16.08
N SER A 147 18.61 19.64 15.93
CA SER A 147 17.79 20.16 17.04
C SER A 147 16.37 19.60 17.06
N VAL A 148 15.83 19.19 15.91
CA VAL A 148 14.46 18.72 15.76
C VAL A 148 14.46 17.20 15.69
N ALA A 149 13.59 16.57 16.48
CA ALA A 149 13.35 15.13 16.44
C ALA A 149 11.85 14.87 16.26
N GLN A 150 11.51 13.83 15.50
CA GLN A 150 10.11 13.44 15.34
C GLN A 150 9.54 12.86 16.64
N SER A 151 8.25 13.09 16.86
CA SER A 151 7.52 12.55 18.00
C SER A 151 6.15 11.98 17.58
N ASP A 152 5.79 10.89 18.25
CA ASP A 152 4.47 10.27 18.16
C ASP A 152 3.52 10.94 19.16
N GLY A 153 2.28 11.17 18.73
CA GLY A 153 1.29 11.93 19.49
C GLY A 153 0.81 11.31 20.80
N GLY A 154 0.41 12.16 21.75
CA GLY A 154 -0.32 11.77 22.95
C GLY A 154 -1.84 11.63 22.74
N THR A 155 -2.51 10.86 23.61
CA THR A 155 -3.97 10.62 23.58
C THR A 155 -4.83 11.84 23.94
N SER A 156 -4.22 12.93 24.43
CA SER A 156 -4.91 14.18 24.77
C SER A 156 -3.97 15.37 24.53
N GLU A 157 -3.94 15.86 23.29
CA GLU A 157 -3.19 17.05 22.90
C GLU A 157 -4.14 18.20 22.56
N THR A 158 -3.71 19.44 22.83
CA THR A 158 -4.40 20.63 22.35
C THR A 158 -4.14 20.83 20.85
N GLY A 159 -5.01 21.56 20.14
CA GLY A 159 -4.81 21.81 18.71
C GLY A 159 -3.48 22.53 18.43
N ALA A 160 -3.03 23.40 19.33
CA ALA A 160 -1.72 24.04 19.23
C ALA A 160 -0.55 23.05 19.41
N GLN A 161 -0.65 22.10 20.34
CA GLN A 161 0.36 21.06 20.54
C GLN A 161 0.45 20.14 19.33
N GLU A 162 -0.70 19.70 18.81
CA GLU A 162 -0.77 18.87 17.61
C GLU A 162 -0.12 19.57 16.41
N LEU A 163 -0.45 20.85 16.17
CA LEU A 163 0.09 21.63 15.06
C LEU A 163 1.61 21.85 15.17
N LEU A 164 2.13 22.11 16.38
CA LEU A 164 3.57 22.24 16.62
C LEU A 164 4.30 20.91 16.42
N ARG A 165 3.70 19.79 16.85
CA ARG A 165 4.22 18.45 16.59
C ARG A 165 4.28 18.15 15.09
N GLN A 166 3.19 18.41 14.37
CA GLN A 166 3.13 18.25 12.91
C GLN A 166 4.16 19.13 12.19
N ARG A 167 4.34 20.38 12.62
CA ARG A 167 5.39 21.28 12.13
C ARG A 167 6.77 20.66 12.29
N ASP A 168 7.09 20.13 13.47
CA ASP A 168 8.42 19.56 13.75
C ASP A 168 8.65 18.26 12.98
N ASN A 169 7.62 17.42 12.86
CA ASN A 169 7.69 16.21 12.04
C ASN A 169 7.93 16.53 10.55
N LEU A 170 7.21 17.52 9.99
CA LEU A 170 7.41 17.99 8.62
C LEU A 170 8.78 18.67 8.44
N ALA A 171 9.24 19.45 9.42
CA ALA A 171 10.55 20.10 9.36
C ALA A 171 11.69 19.06 9.34
N PHE A 172 11.54 17.94 10.06
CA PHE A 172 12.47 16.83 9.98
C PHE A 172 12.47 16.19 8.58
N ASP A 173 11.28 15.90 8.02
CA ASP A 173 11.15 15.33 6.68
C ASP A 173 11.76 16.25 5.60
N VAL A 174 11.50 17.56 5.68
CA VAL A 174 12.08 18.59 4.81
C VAL A 174 13.60 18.66 4.99
N GLY A 175 14.10 18.57 6.22
CA GLY A 175 15.53 18.54 6.51
C GLY A 175 16.23 17.36 5.86
N ILE A 176 15.63 16.16 5.90
CA ILE A 176 16.19 14.96 5.26
C ILE A 176 16.27 15.14 3.74
N ARG A 177 15.21 15.65 3.09
CA ARG A 177 15.21 15.94 1.64
C ARG A 177 16.20 17.03 1.25
N SER A 178 16.40 18.01 2.14
CA SER A 178 17.37 19.09 1.93
C SER A 178 18.81 18.57 1.85
N LEU A 179 19.13 17.41 2.46
CA LEU A 179 20.44 16.77 2.30
C LEU A 179 20.72 16.38 0.84
N SER A 180 19.70 15.84 0.15
CA SER A 180 19.77 15.51 -1.27
C SER A 180 19.94 16.78 -2.11
N ILE A 181 19.17 17.84 -1.82
CA ILE A 181 19.26 19.12 -2.55
C ILE A 181 20.66 19.73 -2.43
N VAL A 182 21.23 19.78 -1.22
CA VAL A 182 22.60 20.28 -1.02
C VAL A 182 23.63 19.40 -1.74
N ARG A 183 23.42 18.07 -1.79
CA ARG A 183 24.27 17.18 -2.60
C ARG A 183 24.19 17.55 -4.08
N TYR A 184 23.02 17.75 -4.66
CA TYR A 184 22.86 18.11 -6.07
C TYR A 184 23.53 19.46 -6.39
N VAL A 185 23.37 20.44 -5.50
CA VAL A 185 24.06 21.74 -5.61
C VAL A 185 25.58 21.57 -5.56
N ALA A 186 26.10 20.68 -4.72
CA ALA A 186 27.54 20.38 -4.65
C ALA A 186 28.04 19.59 -5.87
N GLU A 187 27.25 18.65 -6.40
CA GLU A 187 27.58 17.83 -7.57
C GLU A 187 27.60 18.65 -8.86
N PHE A 188 26.69 19.61 -9.02
CA PHE A 188 26.58 20.46 -10.20
C PHE A 188 27.12 21.87 -9.97
N LEU A 189 28.04 22.04 -9.03
CA LEU A 189 28.53 23.35 -8.60
C LEU A 189 29.11 24.20 -9.75
N GLU A 190 29.79 23.56 -10.70
CA GLU A 190 30.39 24.22 -11.87
C GLU A 190 29.36 24.86 -12.82
N ARG A 191 28.10 24.43 -12.75
CA ARG A 191 27.01 24.96 -13.58
C ARG A 191 26.21 26.06 -12.90
N LEU A 192 26.39 26.24 -11.60
CA LEU A 192 25.69 27.25 -10.82
C LEU A 192 26.46 28.57 -10.80
N PRO A 193 25.79 29.69 -10.50
CA PRO A 193 26.48 30.98 -10.44
C PRO A 193 27.57 30.98 -9.35
N LEU A 194 28.67 31.71 -9.59
CA LEU A 194 29.88 31.69 -8.74
C LEU A 194 29.62 32.06 -7.26
N ASN A 195 28.57 32.83 -7.00
CA ASN A 195 28.14 33.19 -5.65
C ASN A 195 27.73 31.96 -4.81
N VAL A 196 27.21 30.91 -5.43
CA VAL A 196 26.81 29.65 -4.78
C VAL A 196 28.06 28.96 -4.22
N CYS A 197 29.14 28.88 -5.01
CA CYS A 197 30.39 28.27 -4.60
C CYS A 197 30.95 28.89 -3.32
N SER A 198 31.05 30.23 -3.26
CA SER A 198 31.53 30.84 -2.02
C SER A 198 30.54 30.72 -0.88
N ARG A 199 29.23 30.82 -1.11
CA ARG A 199 28.24 30.60 -0.04
C ARG A 199 28.37 29.22 0.60
N ILE A 200 28.62 28.18 -0.18
CA ILE A 200 28.86 26.81 0.33
C ILE A 200 30.02 26.79 1.33
N TYR A 201 31.16 27.41 0.98
CA TYR A 201 32.39 27.32 1.77
C TYR A 201 32.53 28.37 2.88
N ASP A 202 32.13 29.63 2.60
CA ASP A 202 32.31 30.78 3.50
C ASP A 202 31.07 31.06 4.36
N THR A 203 29.88 31.17 3.76
CA THR A 203 28.66 31.62 4.46
C THR A 203 28.01 30.49 5.25
N SER A 204 27.78 29.34 4.60
CA SER A 204 27.07 28.20 5.19
C SER A 204 28.00 27.16 5.83
N ASP A 205 29.31 27.22 5.54
CA ASP A 205 30.32 26.21 5.94
C ASP A 205 29.76 24.78 5.84
N VAL A 206 29.24 24.45 4.65
CA VAL A 206 28.58 23.17 4.38
C VAL A 206 29.44 21.97 4.76
N PRO A 207 30.78 21.96 4.52
CA PRO A 207 31.61 20.85 4.97
C PRO A 207 31.52 20.62 6.49
N MET A 208 31.56 21.68 7.31
CA MET A 208 31.45 21.49 8.78
C MET A 208 30.04 21.10 9.20
N LEU A 209 29.01 21.70 8.60
CA LEU A 209 27.63 21.32 8.88
C LEU A 209 27.41 19.82 8.62
N PHE A 210 27.90 19.31 7.50
CA PHE A 210 27.72 17.92 7.09
C PHE A 210 28.58 16.96 7.94
N VAL A 211 29.76 17.40 8.39
CA VAL A 211 30.54 16.66 9.42
C VAL A 211 29.73 16.54 10.71
N GLN A 212 29.11 17.62 11.21
CA GLN A 212 28.31 17.55 12.43
C GLN A 212 27.08 16.64 12.26
N LEU A 213 26.43 16.67 11.09
CA LEU A 213 25.31 15.77 10.79
C LEU A 213 25.73 14.29 10.76
N LEU A 214 26.90 13.95 10.22
CA LEU A 214 27.44 12.58 10.28
C LEU A 214 27.79 12.13 11.69
N LEU A 215 28.26 13.05 12.53
CA LEU A 215 28.57 12.73 13.92
C LEU A 215 27.29 12.55 14.76
N ALA A 216 26.26 13.35 14.50
CA ALA A 216 24.98 13.30 15.21
C ALA A 216 24.04 12.18 14.72
N ARG A 217 24.10 11.82 13.42
CA ARG A 217 23.23 10.85 12.72
C ARG A 217 21.75 10.99 13.09
N PRO A 218 21.12 12.16 12.86
CA PRO A 218 19.75 12.42 13.29
C PRO A 218 18.69 11.51 12.65
N TRP A 219 19.02 10.84 11.54
CA TRP A 219 18.20 9.82 10.88
C TRP A 219 18.32 8.42 11.51
N VAL A 220 19.08 8.26 12.60
CA VAL A 220 19.21 7.02 13.38
C VAL A 220 18.71 7.27 14.79
N ARG A 221 17.76 6.45 15.26
CA ARG A 221 17.20 6.57 16.61
C ARG A 221 16.66 5.23 17.10
N ASP A 222 16.99 4.83 18.33
CA ASP A 222 16.41 3.66 19.01
C ASP A 222 16.44 2.36 18.17
N GLY A 223 17.55 2.10 17.47
CA GLY A 223 17.69 0.93 16.58
C GLY A 223 16.86 1.01 15.29
N LYS A 224 16.34 2.19 14.96
CA LYS A 224 15.60 2.49 13.74
C LYS A 224 16.38 3.46 12.86
N LEU A 225 16.21 3.31 11.56
CA LEU A 225 16.71 4.18 10.51
C LEU A 225 15.54 4.84 9.79
N TYR A 226 15.60 6.15 9.66
CA TYR A 226 14.62 6.92 8.91
C TYR A 226 14.87 6.81 7.40
N SER A 227 13.83 6.46 6.63
CA SER A 227 13.85 6.66 5.17
C SER A 227 12.45 6.56 4.55
N ALA A 228 12.22 7.31 3.47
CA ALA A 228 10.93 7.40 2.78
C ALA A 228 9.77 7.75 3.74
N GLY A 229 9.92 8.81 4.53
CA GLY A 229 8.85 9.28 5.41
C GLY A 229 8.64 8.47 6.70
N LYS A 230 9.34 7.35 6.90
CA LYS A 230 9.06 6.40 7.99
C LYS A 230 10.33 5.89 8.68
N TRP A 231 10.25 5.71 9.99
CA TRP A 231 11.25 5.00 10.78
C TRP A 231 11.09 3.49 10.60
N THR A 232 12.15 2.82 10.18
CA THR A 232 12.18 1.35 9.99
C THR A 232 13.24 0.73 10.88
N SER A 233 13.06 -0.51 11.33
CA SER A 233 14.11 -1.25 12.04
C SER A 233 15.40 -1.29 11.22
N TRP A 234 16.54 -1.21 11.90
CA TRP A 234 17.85 -1.11 11.27
C TRP A 234 18.84 -2.06 11.95
N ASP A 235 19.57 -2.82 11.13
CA ASP A 235 20.55 -3.83 11.56
C ASP A 235 21.90 -3.23 11.95
N GLY A 236 22.10 -1.93 11.73
CA GLY A 236 23.35 -1.23 12.01
C GLY A 236 24.39 -1.31 10.88
N GLU A 237 24.16 -2.16 9.87
CA GLU A 237 25.13 -2.44 8.80
C GLU A 237 24.76 -1.81 7.46
N ALA A 238 23.47 -1.67 7.15
CA ALA A 238 23.03 -1.07 5.89
C ALA A 238 23.20 0.46 5.89
N LEU A 239 23.89 1.01 4.89
CA LEU A 239 23.99 2.46 4.68
C LEU A 239 22.62 3.04 4.32
N GLY A 240 22.16 3.98 5.14
CA GLY A 240 20.93 4.73 4.89
C GLY A 240 21.08 5.77 3.78
N GLN A 241 19.99 6.05 3.07
CA GLN A 241 19.97 7.03 1.97
C GLN A 241 20.45 8.42 2.43
N ALA A 242 19.94 8.91 3.58
CA ALA A 242 20.32 10.21 4.13
C ALA A 242 21.83 10.29 4.41
N GLU A 243 22.39 9.24 5.02
CA GLU A 243 23.83 9.16 5.29
C GLU A 243 24.66 9.12 4.01
N ALA A 244 24.21 8.37 3.00
CA ALA A 244 24.84 8.35 1.69
C ALA A 244 24.84 9.74 1.04
N GLN A 245 23.74 10.50 1.13
CA GLN A 245 23.69 11.88 0.62
C GLN A 245 24.79 12.73 1.27
N VAL A 246 24.90 12.67 2.60
CA VAL A 246 25.85 13.48 3.37
C VAL A 246 27.30 13.13 3.06
N TRP A 247 27.62 11.83 2.97
CA TRP A 247 28.95 11.37 2.55
C TRP A 247 29.31 11.82 1.13
N LEU A 248 28.37 11.68 0.20
CA LEU A 248 28.59 12.11 -1.17
C LEU A 248 28.76 13.63 -1.26
N THR A 249 28.00 14.43 -0.51
CA THR A 249 28.21 15.89 -0.46
C THR A 249 29.62 16.23 0.00
N LEU A 250 30.10 15.62 1.09
CA LEU A 250 31.45 15.86 1.58
C LEU A 250 32.52 15.43 0.57
N ARG A 251 32.30 14.32 -0.14
CA ARG A 251 33.19 13.89 -1.22
C ARG A 251 33.24 14.95 -2.33
N HIS A 252 32.08 15.39 -2.84
CA HIS A 252 32.02 16.38 -3.90
C HIS A 252 32.76 17.66 -3.48
N LEU A 253 32.44 18.22 -2.31
CA LEU A 253 33.03 19.48 -1.87
C LEU A 253 34.52 19.36 -1.52
N LEU A 254 34.94 18.37 -0.74
CA LEU A 254 36.32 18.33 -0.24
C LEU A 254 37.34 17.92 -1.31
N LEU A 255 36.91 17.17 -2.32
CA LEU A 255 37.75 16.77 -3.45
C LEU A 255 37.65 17.73 -4.63
N ASP A 256 36.72 18.69 -4.60
CA ASP A 256 36.58 19.70 -5.63
C ASP A 256 37.82 20.63 -5.68
N PRO A 257 38.34 20.98 -6.87
CA PRO A 257 39.47 21.90 -7.00
C PRO A 257 39.23 23.28 -6.37
N ALA A 258 37.98 23.78 -6.38
CA ALA A 258 37.63 25.07 -5.78
C ALA A 258 37.75 25.05 -4.25
N CYS A 259 37.69 23.88 -3.60
CA CYS A 259 37.90 23.74 -2.16
C CYS A 259 39.25 24.31 -1.72
N GLN A 260 40.32 24.06 -2.49
CA GLN A 260 41.66 24.58 -2.16
C GLN A 260 41.74 26.11 -2.22
N ASN A 261 40.91 26.73 -3.07
CA ASN A 261 40.90 28.18 -3.30
C ASN A 261 39.93 28.92 -2.36
N HIS A 262 38.83 28.29 -1.98
CA HIS A 262 37.74 28.92 -1.22
C HIS A 262 37.67 28.46 0.24
N TYR A 263 38.20 27.29 0.58
CA TYR A 263 38.01 26.67 1.90
C TYR A 263 39.31 26.55 2.69
N THR A 264 39.48 27.43 3.68
CA THR A 264 40.63 27.35 4.59
C THR A 264 40.43 26.26 5.64
N ILE A 265 41.27 25.23 5.61
CA ILE A 265 41.28 24.18 6.63
C ILE A 265 42.09 24.65 7.84
N THR A 266 41.40 25.22 8.82
CA THR A 266 41.97 25.58 10.12
C THR A 266 42.28 24.33 10.96
N GLU A 267 43.07 24.48 12.02
CA GLU A 267 43.34 23.38 12.97
C GLU A 267 42.05 22.82 13.58
N SER A 268 41.07 23.68 13.89
CA SER A 268 39.76 23.26 14.39
C SER A 268 38.96 22.47 13.36
N ARG A 269 38.93 22.91 12.09
CA ARG A 269 38.26 22.19 10.99
C ARG A 269 38.95 20.87 10.71
N ARG A 270 40.28 20.85 10.68
CA ARG A 270 41.11 19.63 10.55
C ARG A 270 40.75 18.62 11.63
N ALA A 271 40.71 19.05 12.89
CA ALA A 271 40.35 18.16 14.00
C ALA A 271 38.94 17.55 13.85
N GLN A 272 37.97 18.29 13.31
CA GLN A 272 36.62 17.75 13.03
C GLN A 272 36.61 16.80 11.84
N LEU A 273 37.29 17.16 10.73
CA LEU A 273 37.41 16.31 9.54
C LEU A 273 38.07 14.96 9.86
N LEU A 274 39.10 14.95 10.70
CA LEU A 274 39.78 13.71 11.09
C LEU A 274 38.91 12.76 11.91
N LYS A 275 37.84 13.25 12.55
CA LYS A 275 36.84 12.36 13.21
C LYS A 275 36.12 11.46 12.19
N LEU A 276 36.00 11.90 10.93
CA LEU A 276 35.40 11.11 9.85
C LEU A 276 36.21 9.85 9.54
N MET A 277 37.52 9.84 9.79
CA MET A 277 38.36 8.65 9.56
C MET A 277 37.87 7.44 10.33
N MET A 278 37.32 7.65 11.53
CA MET A 278 36.76 6.58 12.37
C MET A 278 35.43 6.05 11.83
N LEU A 279 34.70 6.86 11.06
CA LEU A 279 33.42 6.46 10.45
C LEU A 279 33.60 5.75 9.10
N LEU A 280 34.76 5.94 8.43
CA LEU A 280 35.12 5.30 7.15
C LEU A 280 35.57 3.84 7.31
N THR A 281 34.64 3.00 7.80
CA THR A 281 34.82 1.56 7.98
C THR A 281 34.94 0.82 6.64
N PRO A 282 35.57 -0.37 6.59
CA PRO A 282 35.63 -1.18 5.38
C PRO A 282 34.25 -1.48 4.79
N VAL A 283 33.26 -1.77 5.65
CA VAL A 283 31.87 -2.04 5.24
C VAL A 283 31.25 -0.82 4.54
N LEU A 284 31.48 0.39 5.06
CA LEU A 284 31.01 1.62 4.41
C LEU A 284 31.67 1.83 3.04
N LEU A 285 32.98 1.58 2.94
CA LEU A 285 33.72 1.71 1.68
C LEU A 285 33.29 0.67 0.64
N ASP A 286 32.94 -0.54 1.06
CA ASP A 286 32.38 -1.56 0.15
C ASP A 286 30.99 -1.16 -0.35
N GLN A 287 30.16 -0.57 0.51
CA GLN A 287 28.82 -0.11 0.14
C GLN A 287 28.80 1.20 -0.67
N LEU A 288 29.82 2.06 -0.50
CA LEU A 288 29.98 3.33 -1.19
C LEU A 288 31.45 3.56 -1.58
N SER A 289 31.90 2.79 -2.57
CA SER A 289 33.29 2.79 -3.05
C SER A 289 33.87 4.16 -3.44
N PRO A 290 33.09 5.14 -3.95
CA PRO A 290 33.62 6.48 -4.21
C PRO A 290 34.25 7.19 -3.00
N LEU A 291 33.99 6.75 -1.76
CA LEU A 291 34.58 7.33 -0.54
C LEU A 291 36.05 6.93 -0.31
N ILE A 292 36.61 5.99 -1.08
CA ILE A 292 38.02 5.60 -0.96
C ILE A 292 38.93 6.81 -1.20
N GLU A 293 38.62 7.63 -2.21
CA GLU A 293 39.36 8.86 -2.53
C GLU A 293 39.27 9.87 -1.38
N LEU A 294 38.09 10.02 -0.77
CA LEU A 294 37.91 10.90 0.39
C LEU A 294 38.74 10.42 1.59
N LYS A 295 38.82 9.11 1.82
CA LYS A 295 39.68 8.52 2.88
C LYS A 295 41.16 8.79 2.63
N GLN A 296 41.62 8.69 1.38
CA GLN A 296 42.98 9.00 1.00
C GLN A 296 43.29 10.49 1.22
N TRP A 297 42.38 11.37 0.81
CA TRP A 297 42.49 12.81 1.02
C TRP A 297 42.55 13.17 2.51
N LEU A 298 41.67 12.60 3.36
CA LEU A 298 41.71 12.79 4.81
C LEU A 298 43.02 12.30 5.43
N SER A 299 43.58 11.21 4.91
CA SER A 299 44.89 10.69 5.34
C SER A 299 46.03 11.65 4.94
N HIS A 300 45.93 12.31 3.79
CA HIS A 300 46.87 13.37 3.42
C HIS A 300 46.74 14.59 4.34
N VAL A 301 45.53 15.00 4.67
CA VAL A 301 45.26 16.12 5.60
C VAL A 301 45.71 15.80 7.03
N SER A 302 45.77 14.52 7.43
CA SER A 302 46.27 14.13 8.76
C SER A 302 47.78 14.29 8.89
N VAL A 303 48.55 14.13 7.80
CA VAL A 303 50.02 14.21 7.79
C VAL A 303 50.52 15.60 7.36
N THR A 304 49.76 16.30 6.52
CA THR A 304 50.16 17.60 5.98
C THR A 304 49.88 18.71 7.00
N GLU A 305 50.92 19.40 7.45
CA GLU A 305 50.76 20.72 8.09
C GLU A 305 50.33 21.73 7.01
N GLN A 306 49.02 21.91 6.83
CA GLN A 306 48.52 22.93 5.94
C GLN A 306 48.73 24.31 6.58
N VAL A 307 49.73 25.04 6.09
CA VAL A 307 49.87 26.47 6.33
C VAL A 307 48.80 27.17 5.49
N ALA A 308 47.87 27.89 6.14
CA ALA A 308 46.83 28.66 5.46
C ALA A 308 47.46 29.61 4.43
N LYS A 309 47.27 29.32 3.13
CA LYS A 309 47.68 30.21 2.03
C LYS A 309 46.61 30.32 0.97
N SER A 310 45.90 31.45 0.97
CA SER A 310 45.69 32.34 -0.18
C SER A 310 44.72 33.47 0.22
N PRO A 311 44.84 34.67 -0.38
CA PRO A 311 43.90 35.75 -0.13
C PRO A 311 42.53 35.33 -0.67
N LYS A 312 41.48 35.49 0.15
CA LYS A 312 40.11 35.24 -0.26
C LYS A 312 39.85 35.99 -1.58
N PRO A 313 39.35 35.33 -2.64
CA PRO A 313 38.87 36.06 -3.80
C PRO A 313 37.84 37.10 -3.35
N ILE A 314 37.90 38.31 -3.91
CA ILE A 314 36.95 39.39 -3.58
C ILE A 314 35.56 38.89 -3.92
N LEU A 315 34.74 38.70 -2.89
CA LEU A 315 33.41 38.18 -3.02
C LEU A 315 32.42 39.32 -3.21
N LEU A 316 31.79 39.41 -4.39
CA LEU A 316 30.57 40.19 -4.53
C LEU A 316 29.44 39.34 -3.91
N GLU A 317 29.10 39.62 -2.66
CA GLU A 317 27.99 38.94 -1.99
C GLU A 317 26.67 39.41 -2.61
N THR A 318 26.11 38.59 -3.49
CA THR A 318 24.75 38.77 -3.99
C THR A 318 23.74 38.51 -2.90
N VAL A 319 22.76 39.40 -2.85
CA VAL A 319 21.60 39.40 -1.96
C VAL A 319 20.69 38.20 -2.26
N LEU A 320 20.12 37.60 -1.20
CA LEU A 320 19.08 36.58 -1.29
C LEU A 320 17.76 37.21 -1.74
N GLU A 321 17.57 37.35 -3.04
CA GLU A 321 16.47 38.13 -3.60
C GLU A 321 15.09 37.63 -3.19
N ILE A 322 14.89 36.31 -3.18
CA ILE A 322 13.57 35.73 -2.86
C ILE A 322 13.25 36.01 -1.40
N LYS A 323 14.15 35.66 -0.49
CA LYS A 323 13.95 35.86 0.94
C LYS A 323 13.76 37.33 1.29
N GLU A 324 14.56 38.22 0.71
CA GLU A 324 14.42 39.65 0.96
C GLU A 324 13.11 40.23 0.43
N LYS A 325 12.67 39.84 -0.78
CA LYS A 325 11.36 40.26 -1.32
C LYS A 325 10.22 39.86 -0.38
N ILE A 326 10.23 38.63 0.14
CA ILE A 326 9.22 38.14 1.09
C ILE A 326 9.28 38.92 2.43
N LEU A 327 10.48 39.19 2.93
CA LEU A 327 10.65 40.00 4.15
C LEU A 327 10.16 41.44 3.95
N GLN A 328 10.43 42.04 2.79
CA GLN A 328 10.00 43.40 2.43
C GLN A 328 8.48 43.49 2.28
N GLN A 329 7.82 42.51 1.65
CA GLN A 329 6.35 42.43 1.55
C GLN A 329 5.67 42.58 2.92
N SER A 330 6.24 41.94 3.95
CA SER A 330 5.68 41.99 5.30
C SER A 330 5.87 43.33 6.03
N GLY A 331 6.83 44.16 5.60
CA GLY A 331 7.26 45.38 6.28
C GLY A 331 7.62 45.19 7.77
N GLY A 332 7.96 43.97 8.19
CA GLY A 332 8.20 43.60 9.60
C GLY A 332 6.94 43.56 10.48
N LYS A 333 5.74 43.73 9.91
CA LYS A 333 4.46 43.81 10.64
C LYS A 333 3.78 42.44 10.77
N TRP A 334 4.52 41.44 11.25
CA TRP A 334 4.07 40.04 11.38
C TRP A 334 2.78 39.87 12.19
N LYS A 335 2.59 40.68 13.24
CA LYS A 335 1.35 40.67 14.05
C LYS A 335 0.13 41.12 13.25
N LYS A 336 0.29 42.02 12.28
CA LYS A 336 -0.81 42.50 11.44
C LYS A 336 -1.25 41.40 10.48
N ILE A 337 -0.29 40.76 9.82
CA ILE A 337 -0.51 39.62 8.91
C ILE A 337 -1.21 38.48 9.64
N ALA A 338 -0.73 38.12 10.84
CA ALA A 338 -1.37 37.09 11.65
C ALA A 338 -2.83 37.43 12.00
N LYS A 339 -3.15 38.69 12.30
CA LYS A 339 -4.55 39.11 12.55
C LYS A 339 -5.42 38.99 11.31
N GLU A 340 -4.90 39.33 10.13
CA GLU A 340 -5.60 39.22 8.86
C GLU A 340 -5.83 37.75 8.46
N GLN A 341 -4.87 36.86 8.75
CA GLN A 341 -4.93 35.44 8.40
C GLN A 341 -5.66 34.56 9.42
N LEU A 342 -5.78 34.98 10.68
CA LEU A 342 -6.43 34.22 11.75
C LEU A 342 -7.80 33.61 11.35
N PRO A 343 -8.76 34.37 10.78
CA PRO A 343 -10.06 33.81 10.42
C PRO A 343 -10.01 32.79 9.27
N VAL A 344 -8.96 32.81 8.45
CA VAL A 344 -8.78 31.88 7.33
C VAL A 344 -8.03 30.62 7.80
N VAL A 345 -6.94 30.79 8.54
CA VAL A 345 -6.04 29.71 8.94
C VAL A 345 -6.61 28.85 10.08
N PHE A 346 -7.30 29.46 11.05
CA PHE A 346 -8.02 28.77 12.12
C PHE A 346 -9.54 28.93 11.94
N CYS A 347 -9.99 28.75 10.68
CA CYS A 347 -11.41 28.79 10.34
C CYS A 347 -12.16 27.64 11.02
N ASN A 348 -13.30 27.96 11.63
CA ASN A 348 -14.20 26.99 12.26
C ASN A 348 -15.52 26.82 11.50
N ASP A 349 -15.68 27.48 10.35
CA ASP A 349 -16.88 27.33 9.52
C ASP A 349 -16.87 25.98 8.82
N GLN A 350 -17.82 25.12 9.17
CA GLN A 350 -17.90 23.74 8.68
C GLN A 350 -18.06 23.69 7.17
N LYS A 351 -18.77 24.65 6.55
CA LYS A 351 -18.97 24.70 5.10
C LYS A 351 -17.66 24.99 4.37
N THR A 352 -16.95 26.05 4.78
CA THR A 352 -15.65 26.43 4.20
C THR A 352 -14.61 25.32 4.39
N LEU A 353 -14.59 24.67 5.56
CA LEU A 353 -13.71 23.54 5.84
C LEU A 353 -14.03 22.32 4.98
N MET A 354 -15.31 22.02 4.77
CA MET A 354 -15.74 20.90 3.93
C MET A 354 -15.40 21.14 2.45
N GLU A 355 -15.58 22.36 1.95
CA GLU A 355 -15.16 22.75 0.59
C GLU A 355 -13.63 22.65 0.42
N ALA A 356 -12.84 23.10 1.41
CA ALA A 356 -11.38 22.99 1.39
C ALA A 356 -10.93 21.51 1.45
N ALA A 357 -11.56 20.71 2.32
CA ALA A 357 -11.26 19.28 2.45
C ALA A 357 -11.64 18.50 1.18
N GLN A 358 -12.76 18.84 0.53
CA GLN A 358 -13.18 18.23 -0.73
C GLN A 358 -12.24 18.61 -1.89
N THR A 359 -11.79 19.87 -1.94
CA THR A 359 -10.78 20.31 -2.93
C THR A 359 -9.49 19.51 -2.76
N LEU A 360 -9.07 19.29 -1.51
CA LEU A 360 -7.81 18.63 -1.23
C LEU A 360 -7.89 17.10 -1.28
N SER A 361 -9.02 16.47 -0.98
CA SER A 361 -9.17 15.01 -0.95
C SER A 361 -8.81 14.32 -2.27
N GLU A 362 -9.08 14.98 -3.40
CA GLU A 362 -8.69 14.50 -4.73
C GLU A 362 -7.16 14.46 -4.94
N ALA A 363 -6.40 15.34 -4.29
CA ALA A 363 -4.94 15.40 -4.39
C ALA A 363 -4.24 14.60 -3.28
N TYR A 364 -4.88 14.35 -2.14
CA TYR A 364 -4.34 13.54 -1.04
C TYR A 364 -4.66 12.05 -1.17
N ASN A 365 -5.07 11.57 -2.35
CA ASN A 365 -5.31 10.16 -2.59
C ASN A 365 -3.99 9.35 -2.53
N THR A 366 -3.60 8.97 -1.30
CA THR A 366 -2.36 8.27 -0.92
C THR A 366 -2.22 6.89 -1.56
N ASP A 367 -3.31 6.33 -2.08
CA ASP A 367 -3.34 5.02 -2.75
C ASP A 367 -2.48 4.97 -4.02
N LEU A 368 -2.14 6.12 -4.60
CA LEU A 368 -1.27 6.22 -5.77
C LEU A 368 0.22 6.29 -5.37
N LEU A 369 0.59 7.03 -4.33
CA LEU A 369 1.99 7.18 -3.89
C LEU A 369 2.58 5.88 -3.28
N GLU A 370 1.78 5.12 -2.51
CA GLU A 370 2.21 3.81 -1.96
C GLU A 370 2.41 2.73 -3.03
N LYS A 371 1.92 2.97 -4.26
CA LYS A 371 2.16 2.07 -5.39
C LYS A 371 3.56 2.23 -5.98
N PHE A 372 4.24 3.36 -5.78
CA PHE A 372 5.38 3.77 -6.61
C PHE A 372 6.69 4.15 -5.87
N GLU A 373 6.77 4.17 -4.54
CA GLU A 373 8.09 4.37 -3.87
C GLU A 373 9.08 3.20 -4.13
N VAL A 374 10.22 3.53 -4.75
CA VAL A 374 11.31 2.60 -5.14
C VAL A 374 12.15 2.13 -3.94
N LYS A 375 12.16 0.80 -3.75
CA LYS A 375 13.18 -0.09 -3.14
C LYS A 375 14.12 0.49 -2.06
N LYS A 376 13.67 0.55 -0.80
CA LYS A 376 14.55 0.55 0.40
C LYS A 376 15.32 -0.79 0.51
N LYS A 377 16.57 -0.80 0.98
CA LYS A 377 17.13 -2.01 1.61
C LYS A 377 16.52 -2.10 2.99
N SER A 378 15.98 -3.25 3.28
CA SER A 378 15.18 -3.47 4.48
C SER A 378 15.79 -4.55 5.33
N THR A 379 15.41 -4.68 6.58
CA THR A 379 15.84 -5.78 7.42
C THR A 379 14.74 -6.82 7.51
N CYS A 380 15.12 -8.08 7.48
CA CYS A 380 14.18 -9.18 7.53
C CYS A 380 13.50 -9.28 8.89
N GLU A 381 12.18 -9.15 8.93
CA GLU A 381 11.36 -9.20 10.16
C GLU A 381 11.61 -10.49 10.98
N GLN A 382 11.86 -11.60 10.27
CA GLN A 382 12.07 -12.92 10.87
C GLN A 382 13.52 -13.19 11.31
N CYS A 383 14.50 -12.66 10.58
CA CYS A 383 15.90 -13.12 10.61
C CYS A 383 16.90 -12.02 11.02
N GLY A 384 16.47 -10.75 11.02
CA GLY A 384 17.30 -9.57 11.34
C GLY A 384 18.32 -9.15 10.27
N LYS A 385 18.59 -9.98 9.25
CA LYS A 385 19.57 -9.71 8.19
C LYS A 385 19.00 -8.81 7.09
N ASN A 386 19.87 -8.17 6.30
CA ASN A 386 19.52 -7.43 5.10
C ASN A 386 18.54 -8.21 4.18
N ALA A 387 17.32 -7.70 4.09
CA ALA A 387 16.22 -8.06 3.22
C ALA A 387 16.25 -7.22 1.95
N ILE A 388 16.29 -7.93 0.82
CA ILE A 388 16.24 -7.36 -0.53
C ILE A 388 14.81 -7.38 -1.08
N GLN A 389 13.92 -8.11 -0.41
CA GLN A 389 12.57 -8.41 -0.88
C GLN A 389 11.53 -7.99 0.16
N ARG A 390 10.51 -7.30 -0.35
CA ARG A 390 9.41 -6.71 0.40
C ARG A 390 8.23 -7.67 0.24
N CYS A 391 7.46 -7.90 1.30
CA CYS A 391 6.23 -8.68 1.21
C CYS A 391 5.34 -8.05 0.15
N SER A 392 5.12 -8.81 -0.92
CA SER A 392 4.39 -8.40 -2.12
C SER A 392 2.95 -8.00 -1.80
N HIS A 393 2.43 -8.42 -0.64
CA HIS A 393 1.05 -8.18 -0.21
C HIS A 393 0.87 -6.89 0.60
N CYS A 394 1.60 -6.69 1.70
CA CYS A 394 1.40 -5.53 2.58
C CYS A 394 2.39 -4.38 2.33
N LYS A 395 3.46 -4.62 1.56
CA LYS A 395 4.59 -3.70 1.31
C LYS A 395 5.28 -3.12 2.57
N LYS A 396 4.86 -3.50 3.78
CA LYS A 396 5.36 -3.03 5.09
C LYS A 396 6.44 -3.93 5.67
N VAL A 397 6.28 -5.26 5.53
CA VAL A 397 7.16 -6.30 6.10
C VAL A 397 8.21 -6.73 5.07
N TRP A 398 9.45 -6.92 5.51
CA TRP A 398 10.55 -7.27 4.61
C TRP A 398 11.24 -8.56 5.01
N TYR A 399 11.84 -9.28 4.06
CA TYR A 399 12.49 -10.58 4.31
C TYR A 399 13.76 -10.85 3.48
N CYS A 400 14.70 -11.58 4.10
CA CYS A 400 16.02 -11.92 3.58
C CYS A 400 15.97 -13.08 2.55
N SER A 401 14.96 -13.96 2.65
CA SER A 401 14.74 -15.14 1.81
C SER A 401 13.30 -15.64 1.94
N ARG A 402 12.81 -16.47 1.00
CA ARG A 402 11.45 -17.08 1.06
C ARG A 402 11.16 -17.82 2.36
N SER A 403 12.17 -18.43 2.97
CA SER A 403 12.02 -19.12 4.26
C SER A 403 11.70 -18.17 5.41
N CYS A 404 12.09 -16.90 5.31
CA CYS A 404 11.86 -15.89 6.32
C CYS A 404 10.59 -15.05 6.08
N GLN A 405 9.91 -15.23 4.94
CA GLN A 405 8.63 -14.60 4.64
C GLN A 405 7.47 -15.23 5.43
N GLY A 406 7.62 -16.47 5.90
CA GLY A 406 6.49 -17.33 6.26
C GLY A 406 6.03 -17.35 7.72
N LEU A 407 6.59 -16.56 8.66
CA LEU A 407 6.34 -16.80 10.10
C LEU A 407 6.07 -15.53 10.96
N GLY A 408 5.67 -14.40 10.35
CA GLY A 408 5.42 -13.13 11.05
C GLY A 408 3.98 -12.59 10.94
N SER A 409 3.22 -12.68 12.04
CA SER A 409 1.97 -11.97 12.42
C SER A 409 0.66 -12.28 11.65
N PHE A 410 -0.23 -12.98 12.37
CA PHE A 410 -1.47 -13.64 11.96
C PHE A 410 -2.74 -12.74 11.97
N VAL A 411 -2.64 -11.46 12.34
CA VAL A 411 -3.83 -10.61 12.65
C VAL A 411 -4.07 -9.48 11.63
N GLU A 412 -3.04 -9.00 10.91
CA GLU A 412 -3.24 -8.01 9.81
C GLU A 412 -3.43 -8.64 8.42
N ALA A 413 -3.13 -9.94 8.26
CA ALA A 413 -3.21 -10.67 6.98
C ALA A 413 -4.65 -10.86 6.44
N VAL A 414 -5.66 -10.68 7.29
CA VAL A 414 -7.09 -10.80 6.94
C VAL A 414 -7.58 -9.58 6.15
N TYR A 415 -6.96 -8.41 6.32
CA TYR A 415 -7.42 -7.14 5.74
C TYR A 415 -6.84 -6.85 4.35
N ASP A 416 -5.60 -7.27 4.08
CA ASP A 416 -4.90 -7.01 2.81
C ASP A 416 -5.22 -8.03 1.69
N SER A 417 -5.79 -9.20 2.01
CA SER A 417 -5.89 -10.33 1.07
C SER A 417 -7.02 -10.24 0.05
N VAL A 418 -7.85 -9.19 0.10
CA VAL A 418 -9.10 -9.16 -0.67
C VAL A 418 -9.11 -8.07 -1.76
N VAL A 419 -8.16 -7.12 -1.76
CA VAL A 419 -8.14 -5.99 -2.72
C VAL A 419 -7.38 -6.29 -4.03
N ASN A 420 -6.45 -7.26 -4.09
CA ASN A 420 -5.75 -7.61 -5.34
C ASN A 420 -5.71 -9.12 -5.57
N GLU A 421 -5.98 -9.54 -6.80
CA GLU A 421 -6.36 -10.89 -7.23
C GLU A 421 -5.32 -12.03 -7.05
N GLY A 422 -4.32 -11.92 -6.17
CA GLY A 422 -3.21 -12.87 -6.08
C GLY A 422 -3.04 -13.68 -4.78
N GLY A 423 -3.84 -13.44 -3.73
CA GLY A 423 -3.49 -13.87 -2.35
C GLY A 423 -4.16 -15.14 -1.80
N PHE A 424 -5.07 -15.78 -2.52
CA PHE A 424 -5.89 -16.86 -1.95
C PHE A 424 -5.13 -18.22 -1.89
N GLN A 425 -4.05 -18.38 -2.68
CA GLN A 425 -3.18 -19.57 -2.72
C GLN A 425 -2.32 -19.79 -1.46
N ASP A 426 -1.68 -18.74 -0.93
CA ASP A 426 -0.72 -18.87 0.18
C ASP A 426 -1.40 -19.09 1.54
N LEU A 427 -2.69 -18.75 1.67
CA LEU A 427 -3.51 -19.02 2.84
C LEU A 427 -3.82 -20.53 3.01
N LEU A 428 -3.93 -21.27 1.89
CA LEU A 428 -4.16 -22.72 1.88
C LEU A 428 -2.86 -23.52 2.02
N GLN A 429 -1.74 -22.99 1.49
CA GLN A 429 -0.44 -23.67 1.57
C GLN A 429 0.27 -23.46 2.91
N GLY A 430 0.12 -22.31 3.57
CA GLY A 430 0.61 -22.06 4.93
C GLY A 430 -0.02 -22.96 6.01
N LEU A 431 -1.24 -23.48 5.77
CA LEU A 431 -1.92 -24.46 6.64
C LEU A 431 -1.37 -25.89 6.50
N VAL A 432 -0.61 -26.19 5.43
CA VAL A 432 -0.03 -27.51 5.16
C VAL A 432 1.41 -27.63 5.70
N ASP A 433 2.18 -26.54 5.69
CA ASP A 433 3.62 -26.58 5.97
C ASP A 433 4.01 -26.37 7.45
N VAL A 434 3.16 -25.79 8.30
CA VAL A 434 3.37 -25.72 9.77
C VAL A 434 3.38 -27.11 10.43
N HIS A 435 2.80 -28.12 9.79
CA HIS A 435 2.65 -29.45 10.38
C HIS A 435 3.84 -30.41 10.12
N ARG A 436 4.87 -29.98 9.36
CA ARG A 436 6.04 -30.82 9.03
C ARG A 436 7.24 -30.68 9.97
N SER A 437 7.31 -29.69 10.87
CA SER A 437 8.58 -29.32 11.52
C SER A 437 8.74 -29.64 13.02
N THR A 438 7.78 -30.23 13.72
CA THR A 438 7.95 -30.55 15.16
C THR A 438 7.69 -32.03 15.45
N GLY A 439 8.72 -32.85 15.24
CA GLY A 439 8.77 -34.20 15.78
C GLY A 439 9.17 -34.17 17.26
N HIS A 440 8.24 -34.47 18.17
CA HIS A 440 8.39 -35.40 19.30
C HIS A 440 7.15 -35.45 20.21
N ARG A 441 7.02 -36.59 20.90
CA ARG A 441 5.90 -37.12 21.70
C ARG A 441 5.59 -36.34 22.99
N TRP A 442 4.58 -36.85 23.71
CA TRP A 442 3.98 -36.45 25.00
C TRP A 442 2.82 -35.47 24.78
N GLY A 443 1.58 -35.69 25.23
CA GLY A 443 1.01 -36.61 26.23
C GLY A 443 -0.20 -35.89 26.82
N ASN A 444 -1.40 -36.47 26.67
CA ASN A 444 -2.70 -36.11 27.27
C ASN A 444 -2.85 -34.70 27.91
N ARG A 445 -3.53 -33.79 27.18
CA ARG A 445 -4.71 -32.98 27.60
C ARG A 445 -4.80 -31.72 26.73
N GLY A 446 -5.98 -31.47 26.16
CA GLY A 446 -6.31 -30.22 25.46
C GLY A 446 -6.60 -30.38 23.96
N VAL A 447 -7.60 -31.19 23.62
CA VAL A 447 -8.16 -31.26 22.26
C VAL A 447 -9.40 -30.36 22.26
N ILE A 448 -9.45 -29.35 21.39
CA ILE A 448 -10.62 -28.79 20.65
C ILE A 448 -10.13 -27.47 20.03
N THR A 449 -9.61 -27.50 18.79
CA THR A 449 -9.67 -26.43 17.75
C THR A 449 -8.71 -26.74 16.57
N GLU A 450 -8.82 -27.91 15.90
CA GLU A 450 -7.89 -28.21 14.78
C GLU A 450 -8.41 -29.03 13.59
N ASN A 451 -9.70 -29.42 13.48
CA ASN A 451 -10.13 -30.30 12.36
C ASN A 451 -11.36 -29.78 11.59
N ILE A 452 -11.28 -28.57 11.01
CA ILE A 452 -12.27 -28.10 10.02
C ILE A 452 -11.63 -27.73 8.67
N TYR A 453 -10.29 -27.69 8.54
CA TYR A 453 -9.61 -27.28 7.29
C TYR A 453 -8.81 -28.38 6.58
N ARG A 454 -8.83 -29.63 7.08
CA ARG A 454 -8.01 -30.73 6.51
C ARG A 454 -8.76 -31.75 5.66
N LEU A 455 -10.07 -31.65 5.57
CA LEU A 455 -10.88 -32.44 4.66
C LEU A 455 -11.77 -31.43 3.94
N GLY A 456 -11.75 -31.43 2.61
CA GLY A 456 -12.83 -30.83 1.84
C GLY A 456 -14.13 -31.46 2.32
N ALA A 457 -14.82 -30.75 3.21
CA ALA A 457 -16.16 -31.06 3.62
C ALA A 457 -16.99 -29.92 3.05
N THR A 458 -17.54 -30.16 1.86
CA THR A 458 -18.97 -29.97 1.70
C THR A 458 -19.64 -30.49 2.98
N VAL A 459 -19.93 -29.59 3.92
CA VAL A 459 -20.95 -29.88 4.92
C VAL A 459 -22.24 -29.82 4.12
N SER A 460 -22.69 -30.98 3.65
CA SER A 460 -24.01 -31.10 3.05
C SER A 460 -25.02 -30.49 4.02
N ALA A 461 -25.64 -29.38 3.60
CA ALA A 461 -26.76 -28.76 4.31
C ALA A 461 -27.93 -29.74 4.52
N ARG A 462 -27.91 -30.94 3.91
CA ARG A 462 -28.88 -32.02 4.17
C ARG A 462 -28.97 -32.45 5.63
N PHE A 463 -27.90 -32.35 6.42
CA PHE A 463 -27.97 -32.79 7.83
C PHE A 463 -28.80 -31.88 8.73
N PHE A 464 -29.19 -30.68 8.26
CA PHE A 464 -30.08 -29.78 8.99
C PHE A 464 -31.57 -30.18 8.94
N LEU A 465 -31.98 -31.20 8.16
CA LEU A 465 -33.39 -31.43 7.80
C LEU A 465 -33.99 -32.81 8.13
N SER A 466 -33.32 -33.68 8.91
CA SER A 466 -33.84 -35.03 9.22
C SER A 466 -34.13 -35.23 10.72
N GLY A 467 -35.33 -34.87 11.15
CA GLY A 467 -35.81 -35.08 12.53
C GLY A 467 -36.34 -36.49 12.76
N ASN A 468 -36.08 -37.05 13.95
CA ASN A 468 -36.96 -38.06 14.54
C ASN A 468 -37.12 -37.89 16.06
N SER A 469 -38.38 -37.99 16.47
CA SER A 469 -39.00 -37.52 17.71
C SER A 469 -38.59 -38.23 19.02
N GLN A 470 -38.42 -37.47 20.12
CA GLN A 470 -39.19 -37.61 21.38
C GLN A 470 -38.79 -36.65 22.53
N LYS A 471 -39.78 -35.82 22.92
CA LYS A 471 -40.12 -35.30 24.27
C LYS A 471 -39.05 -34.63 25.17
N ARG A 472 -39.20 -33.31 25.41
CA ARG A 472 -39.75 -32.70 26.66
C ARG A 472 -39.74 -31.15 26.59
N GLU A 473 -40.75 -30.54 27.19
CA GLU A 473 -41.17 -29.12 27.09
C GLU A 473 -40.23 -28.07 27.74
N PRO A 474 -40.26 -26.79 27.29
CA PRO A 474 -39.59 -25.65 27.93
C PRO A 474 -40.55 -24.79 28.79
N PRO A 475 -40.06 -23.95 29.72
CA PRO A 475 -40.85 -22.86 30.28
C PRO A 475 -40.78 -21.61 29.39
N GLN A 476 -41.92 -20.90 29.38
CA GLN A 476 -42.33 -19.82 28.48
C GLN A 476 -41.70 -18.45 28.81
N LEU A 477 -41.51 -17.62 27.78
CA LEU A 477 -41.76 -16.18 27.86
C LEU A 477 -42.48 -15.70 26.59
N ILE A 478 -43.61 -15.03 26.80
CA ILE A 478 -44.59 -14.56 25.81
C ILE A 478 -44.42 -13.04 25.61
N ILE A 479 -44.67 -12.53 24.40
CA ILE A 479 -45.42 -11.31 23.99
C ILE A 479 -45.07 -11.06 22.50
N LEU A 480 -45.88 -11.49 21.52
CA LEU A 480 -47.14 -10.93 20.96
C LEU A 480 -46.93 -9.91 19.83
N GLY A 481 -47.33 -10.28 18.60
CA GLY A 481 -47.76 -9.34 17.55
C GLY A 481 -47.51 -9.77 16.10
N GLY A 482 -48.51 -10.40 15.44
CA GLY A 482 -48.67 -10.43 13.97
C GLY A 482 -48.20 -11.70 13.24
N ILE A 483 -49.15 -12.46 12.67
CA ILE A 483 -48.97 -13.78 12.05
C ILE A 483 -48.78 -13.66 10.53
N CYS A 484 -47.72 -14.26 10.00
CA CYS A 484 -47.65 -14.85 8.64
C CYS A 484 -47.18 -16.32 8.80
N PRO A 485 -47.59 -17.27 7.94
CA PRO A 485 -47.66 -18.68 8.28
C PRO A 485 -46.27 -19.33 8.38
N VAL A 486 -45.79 -19.48 9.61
CA VAL A 486 -44.63 -20.29 9.98
C VAL A 486 -45.07 -21.74 10.00
N SER A 487 -44.67 -22.52 9.01
CA SER A 487 -44.73 -23.97 9.06
C SER A 487 -43.63 -24.53 8.16
N ILE A 488 -42.41 -24.60 8.69
CA ILE A 488 -41.28 -25.52 8.47
C ILE A 488 -40.08 -24.86 9.17
N MET A 489 -40.05 -24.89 10.49
CA MET A 489 -38.86 -24.63 11.32
C MET A 489 -39.23 -24.90 12.78
N LYS A 490 -39.26 -26.19 13.14
CA LYS A 490 -39.21 -26.64 14.52
C LYS A 490 -38.34 -27.88 14.53
N ASP A 491 -37.07 -27.70 14.87
CA ASP A 491 -36.28 -28.68 15.62
C ASP A 491 -35.09 -27.94 16.25
N VAL A 492 -34.97 -28.04 17.57
CA VAL A 492 -33.92 -27.42 18.38
C VAL A 492 -32.65 -28.27 18.24
N ILE A 493 -31.56 -27.63 17.82
CA ILE A 493 -30.26 -28.24 17.53
C ILE A 493 -29.60 -28.74 18.84
N ASP A 494 -29.40 -30.06 18.98
CA ASP A 494 -28.59 -30.64 20.07
C ASP A 494 -27.09 -30.63 19.69
N VAL A 495 -26.37 -29.65 20.24
CA VAL A 495 -24.95 -29.38 19.99
C VAL A 495 -24.04 -30.54 20.42
N MET A 496 -24.51 -31.46 21.27
CA MET A 496 -23.69 -32.60 21.72
C MET A 496 -23.61 -33.74 20.70
N GLU A 497 -24.55 -33.83 19.75
CA GLU A 497 -24.53 -34.85 18.69
C GLU A 497 -23.58 -34.47 17.53
N LEU A 498 -23.48 -33.17 17.23
CA LEU A 498 -22.50 -32.55 16.30
C LEU A 498 -21.04 -32.91 16.58
N GLN A 499 -20.70 -33.22 17.84
CA GLN A 499 -19.33 -33.58 18.22
C GLN A 499 -19.00 -35.07 18.02
N ARG A 500 -20.00 -35.97 17.91
CA ARG A 500 -19.77 -37.41 17.76
C ARG A 500 -19.49 -37.86 16.32
N GLU A 501 -19.98 -37.14 15.31
CA GLU A 501 -19.86 -37.54 13.90
C GLU A 501 -18.64 -36.97 13.16
N ARG A 502 -17.82 -36.16 13.83
CA ARG A 502 -16.69 -35.38 13.26
C ARG A 502 -15.49 -36.19 12.73
N ASN A 503 -15.60 -37.53 12.64
CA ASN A 503 -14.49 -38.45 12.37
C ASN A 503 -14.67 -39.37 11.14
N LYS A 504 -15.68 -39.18 10.28
CA LYS A 504 -15.75 -39.92 9.01
C LYS A 504 -14.77 -39.32 7.99
N ARG A 505 -13.77 -40.11 7.56
CA ARG A 505 -12.92 -39.77 6.42
C ARG A 505 -13.80 -39.79 5.17
N ILE A 506 -13.97 -38.66 4.50
CA ILE A 506 -14.73 -38.57 3.24
C ILE A 506 -13.95 -39.37 2.19
N ALA A 507 -14.61 -40.39 1.61
CA ALA A 507 -14.01 -41.22 0.58
C ALA A 507 -13.75 -40.38 -0.70
N PRO A 508 -12.63 -40.62 -1.41
CA PRO A 508 -12.35 -39.91 -2.66
C PRO A 508 -13.42 -40.23 -3.70
N VAL A 509 -13.98 -39.18 -4.30
CA VAL A 509 -15.04 -39.27 -5.31
C VAL A 509 -14.47 -39.80 -6.64
N ASP A 510 -15.16 -40.78 -7.22
CA ASP A 510 -14.88 -41.29 -8.57
C ASP A 510 -15.72 -40.53 -9.59
N TYR A 511 -15.12 -39.56 -10.25
CA TYR A 511 -15.78 -38.70 -11.23
C TYR A 511 -16.26 -39.44 -12.48
N ARG A 512 -15.71 -40.62 -12.80
CA ARG A 512 -16.06 -41.37 -14.01
C ARG A 512 -17.46 -41.98 -13.96
N ASN A 513 -17.99 -42.15 -12.76
CA ASN A 513 -19.31 -42.74 -12.51
C ASN A 513 -20.36 -41.67 -12.16
N LEU A 514 -20.02 -40.39 -12.26
CA LEU A 514 -20.92 -39.29 -11.95
C LEU A 514 -21.47 -38.64 -13.21
N ASP A 515 -22.77 -38.38 -13.22
CA ASP A 515 -23.42 -37.58 -14.25
C ASP A 515 -22.92 -36.13 -14.21
N PHE A 516 -23.05 -35.42 -15.33
CA PHE A 516 -22.67 -34.00 -15.44
C PHE A 516 -23.36 -33.09 -14.40
N ASN A 517 -24.57 -33.48 -13.95
CA ASN A 517 -25.33 -32.80 -12.88
C ASN A 517 -25.40 -31.27 -13.08
N GLY A 518 -25.79 -30.84 -14.28
CA GLY A 518 -25.91 -29.43 -14.65
C GLY A 518 -24.60 -28.63 -14.59
N GLY A 519 -23.43 -29.27 -14.60
CA GLY A 519 -22.13 -28.61 -14.51
C GLY A 519 -21.52 -28.69 -13.10
N PHE A 520 -22.25 -29.20 -12.11
CA PHE A 520 -21.77 -29.36 -10.75
C PHE A 520 -20.59 -30.33 -10.64
N THR A 521 -20.70 -31.49 -11.30
CA THR A 521 -19.65 -32.52 -11.31
C THR A 521 -18.33 -32.03 -11.94
N PRO A 522 -18.32 -31.45 -13.15
CA PRO A 522 -17.10 -30.89 -13.71
C PRO A 522 -16.59 -29.67 -12.93
N ALA A 523 -17.46 -28.84 -12.31
CA ALA A 523 -17.00 -27.76 -11.45
C ALA A 523 -16.28 -28.29 -10.21
N ARG A 524 -16.83 -29.32 -9.54
CA ARG A 524 -16.17 -30.00 -8.42
C ARG A 524 -14.81 -30.56 -8.83
N PHE A 525 -14.73 -31.14 -10.03
CA PHE A 525 -13.47 -31.61 -10.61
C PHE A 525 -12.45 -30.48 -10.83
N ILE A 526 -12.88 -29.30 -11.32
CA ILE A 526 -12.04 -28.10 -11.44
C ILE A 526 -11.49 -27.69 -10.07
N PHE A 527 -12.34 -27.65 -9.04
CA PHE A 527 -11.91 -27.26 -7.70
C PHE A 527 -10.93 -28.29 -7.09
N GLU A 528 -11.18 -29.60 -7.26
CA GLU A 528 -10.25 -30.62 -6.77
C GLU A 528 -8.90 -30.58 -7.50
N CYS A 529 -8.91 -30.46 -8.84
CA CYS A 529 -7.68 -30.35 -9.62
C CYS A 529 -6.93 -29.06 -9.28
N GLY A 530 -7.64 -27.94 -9.21
CA GLY A 530 -7.09 -26.64 -8.84
C GLY A 530 -6.44 -26.67 -7.45
N MET A 531 -7.08 -27.29 -6.45
CA MET A 531 -6.49 -27.45 -5.11
C MET A 531 -5.20 -28.29 -5.14
N LYS A 532 -5.17 -29.41 -5.89
CA LYS A 532 -3.97 -30.25 -6.04
C LYS A 532 -2.84 -29.54 -6.78
N LEU A 533 -3.18 -28.66 -7.72
CA LEU A 533 -2.25 -27.81 -8.45
C LEU A 533 -1.80 -26.59 -7.65
N GLN A 534 -2.34 -26.39 -6.45
CA GLN A 534 -2.17 -25.17 -5.66
C GLN A 534 -2.55 -23.95 -6.49
N GLY A 535 -3.68 -23.95 -7.21
CA GLY A 535 -4.22 -22.84 -8.02
C GLY A 535 -4.93 -21.77 -7.17
N GLN A 536 -4.95 -20.50 -7.60
CA GLN A 536 -5.57 -19.40 -6.85
C GLN A 536 -7.09 -19.58 -6.89
N PRO A 537 -7.80 -19.45 -5.76
CA PRO A 537 -9.25 -19.62 -5.83
C PRO A 537 -10.01 -18.65 -6.72
N LEU A 538 -9.46 -17.47 -7.04
CA LEU A 538 -9.99 -16.67 -8.15
C LEU A 538 -9.76 -17.30 -9.53
N THR A 539 -8.63 -17.99 -9.77
CA THR A 539 -8.39 -18.82 -10.96
C THR A 539 -9.40 -19.96 -11.04
N LEU A 540 -9.68 -20.65 -9.93
CA LEU A 540 -10.65 -21.76 -9.89
C LEU A 540 -12.08 -21.25 -10.15
N ALA A 541 -12.48 -20.15 -9.50
CA ALA A 541 -13.75 -19.48 -9.75
C ALA A 541 -13.89 -19.03 -11.21
N THR A 542 -12.82 -18.49 -11.80
CA THR A 542 -12.77 -18.09 -13.22
C THR A 542 -12.93 -19.31 -14.12
N ALA A 543 -12.23 -20.41 -13.84
CA ALA A 543 -12.32 -21.65 -14.59
C ALA A 543 -13.74 -22.25 -14.55
N ALA A 544 -14.39 -22.23 -13.38
CA ALA A 544 -15.77 -22.68 -13.21
C ALA A 544 -16.76 -21.81 -14.02
N ILE A 545 -16.65 -20.48 -13.94
CA ILE A 545 -17.52 -19.56 -14.69
C ILE A 545 -17.31 -19.71 -16.21
N LEU A 546 -16.07 -19.84 -16.69
CA LEU A 546 -15.79 -20.07 -18.11
C LEU A 546 -16.38 -21.40 -18.58
N MET A 547 -16.31 -22.44 -17.76
CA MET A 547 -16.90 -23.75 -18.06
C MET A 547 -18.42 -23.69 -18.12
N HIS A 548 -19.07 -23.07 -17.13
CA HIS A 548 -20.53 -22.87 -17.13
C HIS A 548 -20.98 -22.05 -18.35
N LYS A 549 -20.26 -20.96 -18.69
CA LYS A 549 -20.55 -20.15 -19.88
C LYS A 549 -20.41 -20.98 -21.16
N PHE A 550 -19.38 -21.81 -21.26
CA PHE A 550 -19.17 -22.66 -22.43
C PHE A 550 -20.33 -23.64 -22.62
N PHE A 551 -20.73 -24.36 -21.57
CA PHE A 551 -21.84 -25.32 -21.64
C PHE A 551 -23.23 -24.68 -21.76
N LYS A 552 -23.36 -23.36 -21.55
CA LYS A 552 -24.58 -22.61 -21.87
C LYS A 552 -24.72 -22.35 -23.38
N GLU A 553 -23.61 -22.27 -24.11
CA GLU A 553 -23.56 -21.99 -25.54
C GLU A 553 -23.48 -23.25 -26.43
N VAL A 554 -23.13 -24.41 -25.85
CA VAL A 554 -22.93 -25.65 -26.61
C VAL A 554 -23.74 -26.81 -26.07
N GLU A 555 -24.00 -27.78 -26.94
CA GLU A 555 -24.60 -29.05 -26.53
C GLU A 555 -23.60 -29.89 -25.74
N GLN A 556 -23.92 -30.17 -24.48
CA GLN A 556 -23.07 -30.90 -23.54
C GLN A 556 -22.64 -32.29 -24.05
N SER A 557 -23.49 -33.00 -24.78
CA SER A 557 -23.25 -34.36 -25.29
C SER A 557 -22.06 -34.46 -26.26
N LYS A 558 -21.65 -33.34 -26.86
CA LYS A 558 -20.60 -33.29 -27.89
C LYS A 558 -19.18 -33.14 -27.35
N TYR A 559 -19.04 -32.85 -26.06
CA TYR A 559 -17.75 -32.51 -25.46
C TYR A 559 -17.51 -33.31 -24.19
N ASP A 560 -16.27 -33.77 -24.01
CA ASP A 560 -15.82 -34.34 -22.74
C ASP A 560 -15.75 -33.22 -21.69
N CYS A 561 -16.59 -33.31 -20.66
CA CYS A 561 -16.70 -32.29 -19.63
C CYS A 561 -15.42 -32.14 -18.79
N PHE A 562 -14.64 -33.21 -18.62
CA PHE A 562 -13.38 -33.16 -17.87
C PHE A 562 -12.24 -32.59 -18.71
N LEU A 563 -12.24 -32.84 -20.02
CA LEU A 563 -11.32 -32.19 -20.95
C LEU A 563 -11.59 -30.68 -21.01
N ILE A 564 -12.85 -30.27 -21.12
CA ILE A 564 -13.24 -28.85 -21.08
C ILE A 564 -12.86 -28.24 -19.73
N ALA A 565 -13.13 -28.90 -18.61
CA ALA A 565 -12.75 -28.45 -17.28
C ALA A 565 -11.23 -28.25 -17.11
N ALA A 566 -10.41 -29.19 -17.59
CA ALA A 566 -8.95 -29.05 -17.56
C ALA A 566 -8.48 -27.89 -18.46
N SER A 567 -9.15 -27.69 -19.60
CA SER A 567 -8.83 -26.63 -20.56
C SER A 567 -9.26 -25.24 -20.06
N THR A 568 -10.40 -25.12 -19.38
CA THR A 568 -10.82 -23.87 -18.74
C THR A 568 -9.93 -23.52 -17.56
N LEU A 569 -9.41 -24.51 -16.83
CA LEU A 569 -8.41 -24.28 -15.77
C LEU A 569 -7.08 -23.78 -16.34
N TYR A 570 -6.63 -24.34 -17.47
CA TYR A 570 -5.44 -23.86 -18.20
C TYR A 570 -5.63 -22.44 -18.73
N LEU A 571 -6.80 -22.15 -19.32
CA LEU A 571 -7.16 -20.81 -19.82
C LEU A 571 -7.26 -19.80 -18.67
N ALA A 572 -7.93 -20.15 -17.58
CA ALA A 572 -8.09 -19.29 -16.41
C ALA A 572 -6.74 -18.94 -15.78
N GLY A 573 -5.80 -19.89 -15.74
CA GLY A 573 -4.44 -19.62 -15.27
C GLY A 573 -3.76 -18.51 -16.08
N LYS A 574 -3.94 -18.50 -17.40
CA LYS A 574 -3.43 -17.41 -18.26
C LYS A 574 -4.19 -16.10 -18.11
N VAL A 575 -5.51 -16.15 -17.91
CA VAL A 575 -6.34 -14.95 -17.70
C VAL A 575 -6.02 -14.27 -16.36
N LYS A 576 -5.60 -15.03 -15.35
CA LYS A 576 -5.30 -14.54 -13.99
C LYS A 576 -3.81 -14.47 -13.65
N ASP A 577 -2.93 -14.66 -14.64
CA ASP A 577 -1.47 -14.71 -14.46
C ASP A 577 -1.00 -15.72 -13.37
N ASP A 578 -1.74 -16.81 -13.21
CA ASP A 578 -1.44 -17.92 -12.30
C ASP A 578 -0.61 -18.99 -13.04
N PRO A 579 0.64 -19.31 -12.62
CA PRO A 579 1.60 -20.11 -13.40
C PRO A 579 1.28 -21.63 -13.42
N LEU A 580 0.07 -22.00 -13.84
CA LEU A 580 -0.37 -23.38 -13.99
C LEU A 580 0.22 -23.99 -15.27
N LYS A 581 1.22 -24.87 -15.12
CA LYS A 581 1.85 -25.53 -16.26
C LYS A 581 0.93 -26.60 -16.84
N ILE A 582 0.81 -26.62 -18.17
CA ILE A 582 -0.01 -27.61 -18.89
C ILE A 582 0.34 -29.06 -18.52
N ARG A 583 1.62 -29.36 -18.26
CA ARG A 583 2.08 -30.69 -17.81
C ARG A 583 1.47 -31.08 -16.46
N ASP A 584 1.45 -30.15 -15.52
CA ASP A 584 0.97 -30.40 -14.17
C ASP A 584 -0.54 -30.59 -14.21
N ILE A 585 -1.26 -29.78 -15.01
CA ILE A 585 -2.71 -29.93 -15.25
C ILE A 585 -3.03 -31.31 -15.82
N ILE A 586 -2.31 -31.76 -16.85
CA ILE A 586 -2.50 -33.10 -17.46
C ILE A 586 -2.32 -34.20 -16.41
N ASN A 587 -1.23 -34.15 -15.65
CA ASN A 587 -0.92 -35.17 -14.65
C ASN A 587 -1.95 -35.20 -13.52
N VAL A 588 -2.37 -34.03 -13.03
CA VAL A 588 -3.36 -33.91 -11.96
C VAL A 588 -4.75 -34.33 -12.43
N ALA A 589 -5.16 -33.91 -13.63
CA ALA A 589 -6.44 -34.32 -14.22
C ALA A 589 -6.47 -35.84 -14.43
N HIS A 590 -5.42 -36.42 -15.00
CA HIS A 590 -5.30 -37.85 -15.22
C HIS A 590 -5.36 -38.64 -13.90
N ASN A 591 -4.58 -38.24 -12.89
CA ASN A 591 -4.59 -38.89 -11.56
C ASN A 591 -5.93 -38.72 -10.82
N THR A 592 -6.64 -37.61 -11.04
CA THR A 592 -7.96 -37.37 -10.42
C THR A 592 -9.04 -38.23 -11.06
N LEU A 593 -8.95 -38.51 -12.36
CA LEU A 593 -9.85 -39.41 -13.07
C LEU A 593 -9.48 -40.90 -12.92
N HIS A 594 -8.20 -41.22 -12.73
CA HIS A 594 -7.68 -42.59 -12.68
C HIS A 594 -6.99 -42.87 -11.34
N ARG A 595 -7.70 -42.66 -10.23
CA ARG A 595 -7.14 -42.80 -8.89
C ARG A 595 -6.57 -44.22 -8.70
N GLY A 596 -5.31 -44.32 -8.28
CA GLY A 596 -4.63 -45.60 -8.03
C GLY A 596 -3.96 -46.23 -9.26
N SER A 597 -4.03 -45.60 -10.43
CA SER A 597 -3.25 -45.98 -11.61
C SER A 597 -1.80 -45.47 -11.53
N SER A 598 -0.91 -46.04 -12.36
CA SER A 598 0.45 -45.53 -12.53
C SER A 598 0.41 -44.12 -13.15
N PRO A 599 1.37 -43.23 -12.80
CA PRO A 599 1.48 -41.92 -13.43
C PRO A 599 1.54 -42.03 -14.96
N LEU A 600 0.92 -41.07 -15.65
CA LEU A 600 0.91 -41.03 -17.12
C LEU A 600 2.34 -40.96 -17.67
N GLU A 601 2.73 -41.93 -18.50
CA GLU A 601 4.02 -41.95 -19.15
C GLU A 601 4.10 -40.88 -20.26
N ILE A 602 5.30 -40.34 -20.50
CA ILE A 602 5.52 -39.36 -21.58
C ILE A 602 5.58 -40.13 -22.91
N GLY A 603 4.41 -40.43 -23.45
CA GLY A 603 4.20 -41.11 -24.73
C GLY A 603 3.07 -40.48 -25.54
N ASP A 604 2.53 -41.21 -26.51
CA ASP A 604 1.53 -40.70 -27.47
C ASP A 604 0.25 -40.19 -26.78
N GLU A 605 -0.20 -40.83 -25.70
CA GLU A 605 -1.38 -40.42 -24.93
C GLU A 605 -1.19 -39.04 -24.25
N TYR A 606 0.01 -38.78 -23.71
CA TYR A 606 0.35 -37.48 -23.12
C TYR A 606 0.32 -36.36 -24.16
N TRP A 607 0.93 -36.60 -25.34
CA TRP A 607 0.96 -35.62 -26.41
C TRP A 607 -0.43 -35.36 -26.99
N SER A 608 -1.23 -36.41 -27.17
CA SER A 608 -2.62 -36.29 -27.60
C SER A 608 -3.46 -35.45 -26.62
N MET A 609 -3.33 -35.69 -25.31
CA MET A 609 -4.04 -34.90 -24.30
C MET A 609 -3.57 -33.44 -24.25
N ARG A 610 -2.27 -33.20 -24.42
CA ARG A 610 -1.72 -31.84 -24.52
C ARG A 610 -2.31 -31.09 -25.71
N ASP A 611 -2.32 -31.72 -26.89
CA ASP A 611 -2.86 -31.11 -28.10
C ASP A 611 -4.37 -30.89 -27.98
N ALA A 612 -5.10 -31.83 -27.37
CA ALA A 612 -6.52 -31.69 -27.08
C ALA A 612 -6.82 -30.51 -26.16
N ILE A 613 -6.04 -30.29 -25.10
CA ILE A 613 -6.20 -29.13 -24.21
C ILE A 613 -5.94 -27.81 -24.95
N VAL A 614 -4.89 -27.74 -25.77
CA VAL A 614 -4.57 -26.54 -26.56
C VAL A 614 -5.65 -26.25 -27.59
N GLN A 615 -6.19 -27.27 -28.26
CA GLN A 615 -7.29 -27.10 -29.21
C GLN A 615 -8.60 -26.72 -28.52
N ALA A 616 -8.92 -27.35 -27.39
CA ALA A 616 -10.09 -27.04 -26.60
C ALA A 616 -10.03 -25.61 -26.04
N GLU A 617 -8.85 -25.13 -25.65
CA GLU A 617 -8.66 -23.73 -25.26
C GLU A 617 -9.06 -22.76 -26.39
N LEU A 618 -8.55 -22.98 -27.61
CA LEU A 618 -8.89 -22.16 -28.78
C LEU A 618 -10.39 -22.22 -29.09
N LEU A 619 -11.00 -23.40 -28.93
CA LEU A 619 -12.44 -23.59 -29.09
C LEU A 619 -13.23 -22.79 -28.05
N ILE A 620 -12.86 -22.88 -26.77
CA ILE A 620 -13.51 -22.15 -25.67
C ILE A 620 -13.45 -20.65 -25.93
N MET A 621 -12.28 -20.11 -26.32
CA MET A 621 -12.15 -18.70 -26.66
C MET A 621 -13.05 -18.27 -27.82
N ARG A 622 -13.19 -19.10 -28.86
CA ARG A 622 -14.08 -18.81 -30.01
C ARG A 622 -15.55 -18.85 -29.63
N VAL A 623 -15.97 -19.87 -28.89
CA VAL A 623 -17.37 -20.03 -28.43
C VAL A 623 -17.75 -18.86 -27.53
N LEU A 624 -16.86 -18.46 -26.62
CA LEU A 624 -17.06 -17.33 -25.72
C LEU A 624 -16.75 -15.97 -26.38
N LYS A 625 -16.52 -15.92 -27.71
CA LYS A 625 -16.25 -14.67 -28.46
C LYS A 625 -15.10 -13.84 -27.86
N PHE A 626 -14.11 -14.50 -27.27
CA PHE A 626 -12.97 -13.91 -26.57
C PHE A 626 -13.35 -13.08 -25.31
N GLU A 627 -14.58 -13.20 -24.82
CA GLU A 627 -15.06 -12.56 -23.58
C GLU A 627 -14.68 -13.38 -22.33
N VAL A 628 -13.37 -13.46 -22.07
CA VAL A 628 -12.81 -14.24 -20.95
C VAL A 628 -12.62 -13.42 -19.67
N SER A 629 -12.79 -12.10 -19.72
CA SER A 629 -12.75 -11.22 -18.55
C SER A 629 -14.02 -11.38 -17.72
N ILE A 630 -13.88 -11.80 -16.47
CA ILE A 630 -15.00 -12.08 -15.56
C ILE A 630 -14.93 -11.16 -14.34
N THR A 631 -16.05 -10.47 -14.07
CA THR A 631 -16.25 -9.74 -12.82
C THR A 631 -16.78 -10.69 -11.75
N HIS A 632 -16.02 -10.88 -10.68
CA HIS A 632 -16.33 -11.84 -9.62
C HIS A 632 -17.11 -11.21 -8.44
N PRO A 633 -18.03 -11.96 -7.79
CA PRO A 633 -18.70 -11.50 -6.56
C PRO A 633 -17.73 -11.19 -5.41
N HIS A 634 -16.56 -11.86 -5.40
CA HIS A 634 -15.48 -11.68 -4.43
C HIS A 634 -15.09 -10.21 -4.21
N LYS A 635 -15.01 -9.43 -5.30
CA LYS A 635 -14.67 -8.00 -5.25
C LYS A 635 -15.67 -7.21 -4.42
N TYR A 636 -16.97 -7.43 -4.65
CA TYR A 636 -18.04 -6.70 -3.96
C TYR A 636 -18.19 -7.14 -2.51
N MET A 637 -18.09 -8.45 -2.26
CA MET A 637 -18.18 -9.02 -0.92
C MET A 637 -17.17 -8.39 0.04
N LEU A 638 -15.94 -8.11 -0.43
CA LEU A 638 -14.96 -7.40 0.37
C LEU A 638 -15.43 -6.01 0.79
N HIS A 639 -15.81 -5.21 -0.20
CA HIS A 639 -16.16 -3.81 0.02
C HIS A 639 -17.31 -3.74 1.02
N TYR A 640 -18.28 -4.65 0.91
CA TYR A 640 -19.40 -4.75 1.84
C TYR A 640 -18.96 -5.17 3.23
N LEU A 641 -18.18 -6.26 3.38
CA LEU A 641 -17.69 -6.72 4.68
C LEU A 641 -16.86 -5.65 5.41
N ARG A 642 -16.01 -4.90 4.69
CA ARG A 642 -15.20 -3.82 5.26
C ARG A 642 -16.05 -2.65 5.75
N SER A 643 -17.10 -2.29 5.03
CA SER A 643 -18.06 -1.26 5.48
C SER A 643 -18.86 -1.75 6.69
N MET A 644 -19.22 -3.03 6.74
CA MET A 644 -19.98 -3.62 7.84
C MET A 644 -19.18 -3.77 9.14
N GLU A 645 -17.85 -3.96 9.06
CA GLU A 645 -16.97 -3.92 10.23
C GLU A 645 -17.10 -2.58 11.00
N GLY A 646 -17.25 -1.48 10.25
CA GLY A 646 -17.51 -0.15 10.83
C GLY A 646 -18.87 -0.03 11.52
N TRP A 647 -19.87 -0.81 11.11
CA TRP A 647 -21.24 -0.76 11.66
C TRP A 647 -21.42 -1.63 12.91
N LEU A 648 -20.79 -2.82 12.93
CA LEU A 648 -20.89 -3.78 14.04
C LEU A 648 -19.89 -3.50 15.18
N GLY A 649 -18.84 -2.73 14.91
CA GLY A 649 -17.77 -2.46 15.86
C GLY A 649 -16.83 -3.66 16.03
N LYS A 650 -15.58 -3.39 16.42
CA LYS A 650 -14.49 -4.39 16.47
C LYS A 650 -14.77 -5.56 17.42
N GLU A 651 -15.56 -5.34 18.46
CA GLU A 651 -15.86 -6.34 19.48
C GLU A 651 -16.84 -7.41 18.97
N GLN A 652 -17.94 -7.03 18.31
CA GLN A 652 -18.91 -7.99 17.77
C GLN A 652 -18.38 -8.69 16.50
N TRP A 653 -17.63 -7.96 15.66
CA TRP A 653 -17.02 -8.53 14.46
C TRP A 653 -16.00 -9.64 14.77
N GLY A 654 -15.25 -9.50 15.87
CA GLY A 654 -14.28 -10.50 16.30
C GLY A 654 -14.87 -11.76 16.94
N GLN A 655 -16.13 -11.74 17.38
CA GLN A 655 -16.78 -12.87 18.06
C GLN A 655 -17.26 -13.94 17.09
N VAL A 656 -17.57 -13.58 15.84
CA VAL A 656 -18.25 -14.45 14.87
C VAL A 656 -17.56 -14.40 13.50
N PRO A 657 -17.24 -15.55 12.88
CA PRO A 657 -16.51 -15.59 11.61
C PRO A 657 -17.42 -15.35 10.38
N ILE A 658 -18.10 -14.19 10.33
CA ILE A 658 -19.05 -13.81 9.26
C ILE A 658 -18.37 -13.82 7.89
N ALA A 659 -17.21 -13.16 7.76
CA ALA A 659 -16.48 -13.06 6.51
C ALA A 659 -16.06 -14.43 5.93
N ARG A 660 -15.58 -15.32 6.80
CA ARG A 660 -15.16 -16.67 6.40
C ARG A 660 -16.35 -17.52 5.94
N THR A 661 -17.49 -17.38 6.60
CA THR A 661 -18.70 -18.13 6.28
C THR A 661 -19.33 -17.63 4.98
N ALA A 662 -19.38 -16.31 4.78
CA ALA A 662 -19.83 -15.71 3.52
C ALA A 662 -18.94 -16.13 2.33
N ALA A 663 -17.61 -16.16 2.53
CA ALA A 663 -16.68 -16.63 1.50
C ALA A 663 -16.85 -18.13 1.18
N ALA A 664 -17.17 -18.96 2.18
CA ALA A 664 -17.46 -20.37 1.97
C ALA A 664 -18.74 -20.58 1.13
N PHE A 665 -19.82 -19.87 1.46
CA PHE A 665 -21.05 -19.90 0.65
C PHE A 665 -20.79 -19.48 -0.80
N LEU A 666 -19.97 -18.44 -1.01
CA LEU A 666 -19.61 -18.01 -2.35
C LEU A 666 -18.79 -19.06 -3.09
N GLN A 667 -17.78 -19.66 -2.45
CA GLN A 667 -16.96 -20.71 -3.04
C GLN A 667 -17.83 -21.89 -3.48
N ASP A 668 -18.76 -22.32 -2.63
CA ASP A 668 -19.65 -23.44 -2.92
C ASP A 668 -20.57 -23.11 -4.09
N PHE A 669 -21.11 -21.89 -4.15
CA PHE A 669 -22.00 -21.45 -5.22
C PHE A 669 -21.36 -21.47 -6.63
N HIS A 670 -20.02 -21.40 -6.75
CA HIS A 670 -19.34 -21.55 -8.06
C HIS A 670 -19.48 -22.96 -8.66
N HIS A 671 -19.89 -23.95 -7.86
CA HIS A 671 -20.22 -25.27 -8.38
C HIS A 671 -21.54 -25.28 -9.16
N ASP A 672 -22.43 -24.32 -8.91
CA ASP A 672 -23.74 -24.25 -9.55
C ASP A 672 -23.72 -23.33 -10.79
N PRO A 673 -24.30 -23.74 -11.94
CA PRO A 673 -24.38 -22.88 -13.12
C PRO A 673 -25.25 -21.62 -12.92
N SER A 674 -26.17 -21.62 -11.95
CA SER A 674 -27.05 -20.48 -11.67
C SER A 674 -26.32 -19.22 -11.22
N ILE A 675 -25.04 -19.32 -10.84
CA ILE A 675 -24.18 -18.16 -10.59
C ILE A 675 -24.11 -17.20 -11.80
N LEU A 676 -24.38 -17.69 -13.01
CA LEU A 676 -24.43 -16.89 -14.24
C LEU A 676 -25.70 -16.05 -14.38
N ASP A 677 -26.77 -16.38 -13.66
CA ASP A 677 -28.08 -15.75 -13.83
C ASP A 677 -28.25 -14.51 -12.93
N TYR A 678 -27.32 -14.30 -11.99
CA TYR A 678 -27.36 -13.23 -11.01
C TYR A 678 -26.20 -12.25 -11.16
N GLN A 679 -26.43 -10.99 -10.78
CA GLN A 679 -25.39 -9.97 -10.79
C GLN A 679 -24.37 -10.24 -9.66
N PRO A 680 -23.05 -10.07 -9.88
CA PRO A 680 -22.04 -10.37 -8.88
C PRO A 680 -22.21 -9.60 -7.56
N GLN A 681 -22.75 -8.38 -7.60
CA GLN A 681 -23.06 -7.58 -6.41
C GLN A 681 -24.16 -8.24 -5.57
N HIS A 682 -25.19 -8.79 -6.22
CA HIS A 682 -26.35 -9.40 -5.56
C HIS A 682 -25.96 -10.72 -4.89
N VAL A 683 -25.14 -11.54 -5.57
CA VAL A 683 -24.60 -12.79 -5.02
C VAL A 683 -23.77 -12.54 -3.77
N ALA A 684 -22.90 -11.52 -3.80
CA ALA A 684 -22.09 -11.15 -2.64
C ALA A 684 -22.94 -10.78 -1.42
N ILE A 685 -24.00 -10.00 -1.60
CA ILE A 685 -24.93 -9.65 -0.52
C ILE A 685 -25.66 -10.88 0.01
N ALA A 686 -26.16 -11.75 -0.88
CA ALA A 686 -26.86 -12.96 -0.48
C ALA A 686 -25.97 -13.89 0.39
N CYS A 687 -24.69 -14.08 0.01
CA CYS A 687 -23.74 -14.85 0.82
C CYS A 687 -23.49 -14.23 2.21
N ILE A 688 -23.40 -12.90 2.30
CA ILE A 688 -23.26 -12.19 3.58
C ILE A 688 -24.53 -12.31 4.41
N SER A 689 -25.70 -12.15 3.81
CA SER A 689 -27.00 -12.30 4.48
C SER A 689 -27.18 -13.69 5.06
N LEU A 690 -26.83 -14.74 4.31
CA LEU A 690 -26.83 -16.13 4.79
C LEU A 690 -25.88 -16.28 6.00
N ALA A 691 -24.65 -15.76 5.91
CA ALA A 691 -23.71 -15.81 7.01
C ALA A 691 -24.21 -15.10 8.28
N LEU A 692 -24.84 -13.92 8.14
CA LEU A 692 -25.44 -13.20 9.27
C LEU A 692 -26.60 -13.99 9.91
N GLN A 693 -27.45 -14.61 9.08
CA GLN A 693 -28.57 -15.42 9.54
C GLN A 693 -28.10 -16.70 10.26
N CYS A 694 -27.06 -17.37 9.75
CA CYS A 694 -26.48 -18.56 10.39
C CYS A 694 -26.00 -18.28 11.83
N TYR A 695 -25.54 -17.07 12.12
CA TYR A 695 -25.05 -16.68 13.43
C TYR A 695 -26.02 -15.81 14.24
N GLY A 696 -27.21 -15.53 13.72
CA GLY A 696 -28.22 -14.72 14.40
C GLY A 696 -27.81 -13.27 14.65
N VAL A 697 -26.88 -12.72 13.86
CA VAL A 697 -26.38 -11.35 14.02
C VAL A 697 -27.36 -10.37 13.38
N ARG A 698 -27.88 -9.44 14.19
CA ARG A 698 -28.73 -8.33 13.71
C ARG A 698 -27.89 -7.07 13.58
N LEU A 699 -28.01 -6.38 12.44
CA LEU A 699 -27.27 -5.15 12.20
C LEU A 699 -27.89 -3.99 12.99
N PRO A 700 -27.11 -3.22 13.76
CA PRO A 700 -27.61 -2.04 14.47
C PRO A 700 -27.84 -0.88 13.48
N LEU A 701 -28.87 -0.05 13.73
CA LEU A 701 -29.21 1.22 13.05
C LEU A 701 -30.12 1.16 11.80
N ILE A 702 -30.68 0.01 11.44
CA ILE A 702 -31.71 -0.08 10.39
C ILE A 702 -32.88 -0.86 10.98
N GLU A 703 -33.91 -0.15 11.45
CA GLU A 703 -35.19 -0.80 11.75
C GLU A 703 -35.73 -1.30 10.42
N ASP A 704 -36.03 -2.60 10.33
CA ASP A 704 -36.74 -3.20 9.18
C ASP A 704 -38.13 -2.57 9.06
N LYS A 705 -38.20 -1.35 8.51
CA LYS A 705 -39.43 -0.79 7.97
C LYS A 705 -39.69 -1.49 6.65
N ASP A 706 -40.96 -1.72 6.32
CA ASP A 706 -41.38 -2.58 5.21
C ASP A 706 -40.73 -2.27 3.84
N ASP A 707 -40.18 -1.06 3.64
CA ASP A 707 -39.56 -0.60 2.39
C ASP A 707 -38.03 -0.43 2.39
N GLU A 708 -37.31 -0.51 3.53
CA GLU A 708 -35.85 -0.26 3.57
C GLU A 708 -35.06 -1.44 4.15
N THR A 709 -34.32 -2.15 3.30
CA THR A 709 -33.41 -3.22 3.70
C THR A 709 -32.00 -2.69 3.96
N TRP A 710 -31.24 -3.34 4.86
CA TRP A 710 -29.87 -2.90 5.19
C TRP A 710 -28.93 -2.89 3.97
N TYR A 711 -29.16 -3.78 3.02
CA TYR A 711 -28.36 -3.90 1.83
C TYR A 711 -28.69 -2.86 0.75
N SER A 712 -29.78 -2.10 0.89
CA SER A 712 -30.14 -1.00 -0.03
C SER A 712 -29.08 0.12 -0.07
N VAL A 713 -28.31 0.27 1.01
CA VAL A 713 -27.16 1.18 1.11
C VAL A 713 -26.05 0.77 0.14
N PHE A 714 -25.88 -0.53 -0.07
CA PHE A 714 -24.84 -1.09 -0.95
C PHE A 714 -25.34 -1.26 -2.38
N VAL A 715 -26.59 -1.70 -2.55
CA VAL A 715 -27.20 -2.07 -3.83
C VAL A 715 -28.66 -1.66 -3.83
N LYS A 716 -28.99 -0.62 -4.60
CA LYS A 716 -30.34 -0.03 -4.67
C LYS A 716 -31.31 -0.80 -5.56
N ASP A 717 -30.80 -1.61 -6.48
CA ASP A 717 -31.55 -2.35 -7.50
C ASP A 717 -31.91 -3.79 -7.08
N LEU A 718 -31.54 -4.22 -5.87
CA LEU A 718 -31.85 -5.55 -5.35
C LEU A 718 -33.18 -5.57 -4.59
N GLN A 719 -34.18 -6.21 -5.18
CA GLN A 719 -35.49 -6.44 -4.55
C GLN A 719 -35.45 -7.59 -3.54
N LYS A 720 -36.31 -7.55 -2.52
CA LYS A 720 -36.40 -8.56 -1.45
C LYS A 720 -36.63 -9.98 -2.00
N ASP A 721 -37.55 -10.14 -2.95
CA ASP A 721 -37.88 -11.46 -3.52
C ASP A 721 -36.67 -12.06 -4.26
N LYS A 722 -35.95 -11.23 -5.03
CA LYS A 722 -34.75 -11.67 -5.76
C LYS A 722 -33.59 -11.97 -4.82
N HIS A 723 -33.45 -11.22 -3.72
CA HIS A 723 -32.47 -11.51 -2.67
C HIS A 723 -32.73 -12.88 -2.02
N TRP A 724 -33.99 -13.17 -1.71
CA TRP A 724 -34.40 -14.48 -1.18
C TRP A 724 -34.18 -15.61 -2.18
N GLU A 725 -34.54 -15.41 -3.45
CA GLU A 725 -34.31 -16.38 -4.53
C GLU A 725 -32.83 -16.78 -4.65
N ILE A 726 -31.91 -15.80 -4.61
CA ILE A 726 -30.47 -16.07 -4.69
C ILE A 726 -30.02 -16.88 -3.47
N MET A 727 -30.49 -16.54 -2.27
CA MET A 727 -30.15 -17.27 -1.05
C MET A 727 -30.63 -18.72 -1.11
N GLU A 728 -31.86 -18.95 -1.60
CA GLU A 728 -32.40 -20.29 -1.83
C GLU A 728 -31.55 -21.09 -2.83
N LYS A 729 -31.10 -20.47 -3.94
CA LYS A 729 -30.21 -21.12 -4.91
C LYS A 729 -28.83 -21.48 -4.34
N ILE A 730 -28.26 -20.62 -3.50
CA ILE A 730 -27.01 -20.93 -2.80
C ILE A 730 -27.24 -22.16 -1.90
N MET A 731 -28.34 -22.21 -1.17
CA MET A 731 -28.68 -23.34 -0.30
C MET A 731 -28.98 -24.63 -1.08
N ASP A 732 -29.62 -24.53 -2.24
CA ASP A 732 -29.90 -25.66 -3.13
C ASP A 732 -28.63 -26.35 -3.64
N THR A 733 -27.50 -25.63 -3.71
CA THR A 733 -26.22 -26.19 -4.15
C THR A 733 -25.80 -27.38 -3.29
N TYR A 734 -26.11 -27.33 -1.98
CA TYR A 734 -25.81 -28.40 -1.04
C TYR A 734 -26.71 -29.64 -1.18
N ASN A 735 -27.84 -29.52 -1.88
CA ASN A 735 -28.73 -30.65 -2.19
C ASN A 735 -28.26 -31.44 -3.43
N ARG A 736 -27.34 -30.87 -4.23
CA ARG A 736 -26.81 -31.49 -5.47
C ARG A 736 -25.59 -32.37 -5.25
N GLU A 737 -25.09 -32.44 -4.02
CA GLU A 737 -23.95 -33.27 -3.72
C GLU A 737 -24.33 -34.77 -3.75
N PRO A 738 -23.60 -35.62 -4.50
CA PRO A 738 -23.83 -37.06 -4.50
C PRO A 738 -23.56 -37.65 -3.11
N GLU A 739 -24.46 -38.50 -2.62
CA GLU A 739 -24.27 -39.23 -1.36
C GLU A 739 -22.99 -40.06 -1.43
N THR A 740 -22.00 -39.71 -0.61
CA THR A 740 -20.77 -40.51 -0.48
C THR A 740 -21.10 -41.79 0.26
N ALA A 741 -20.91 -42.94 -0.40
CA ALA A 741 -21.09 -44.28 0.16
C ALA A 741 -20.16 -44.59 1.34
#